data_AF-A0A150TB58-F1
#
_entry.id   AF-A0A150TB58-F1
#
_cell.length_a   1.000
_cell.length_b   1.000
_cell.length_c   1.000
_cell.angle_alpha   90.00
_cell.angle_beta   90.00
_cell.angle_gamma   90.00
#
_symmetry.space_group_name_H-M   'P 1'
#
loop_
_entity.id
_entity.type
_entity.pdbx_description
1 polymer ?
#
loop_
_entity_poly.entity_id
_entity_poly.type
_entity_poly.pdbx_seq_one_letter_code
_entity_poly.pdbx_strand_id
1 'polypeptide(L)'
;MPNADQSDGDFNSFGDACDSCWTAGDLDEDGDTICSSVDNCTYWPNSGQEDDDADGVGDACDNCRSAANPDQRDSNRNGVGDACDTCGATGGPDYDRDGACDGNDNCPSVWNPGQQDRDGDGRGDACDPCTGHDNRDDDHDGLCRDTDNCADVHNPGQEDSDADGIGDACDRCAGAGARDSDGDGRCDGDDNCASRFNPGQEDGDADGVGDTCDNCAAAPNADQRDSDANGLGDACDGCWAAGDGDADVDGLCDGDDNCIDVPNAGQEDGDADGAGDACDSCPTTPGADQRDSDGNGVGDACDPCWLAATGDADLDTVCDPEDNCRSTYNPDQADTDRDDHGDRCDPTCGAIIDNGTVQLGVNCEGHLNVPFADDPLGLGTMGLRYLPTGNPGLDTFARTEGWGAADAMMGTAGYANHGIDGSPYRLQRVSFSATPDSAVSTVQIDGALRVTHDYRPSSATPSLYEVVVTIENTSESDVHLRYRRVMDWNIYPALYSELVTVDPGAAAEITHTDLGAWNTAHPFDHAGFLPGPAEDFGPGDLGALFDFDFGLLAPGDAHVFRLFYGAAGSKADALAALDAVGAEAYSLARPGEPGGEDPGAPNTFVFAYAGGAAAPACGDGALDPGEACDDGNLTEGDGCTAACLSCADADADGACDEADNCPDDANPAQEDGDGDGDACDPVCVAFQRGLAGDVADTSVWAAYPDYNEGDVAYVYSGLSHGFAKQALFRFALDSIPLGATVRSASLSTAAVSSGAQLIRAHRITAPWDEATATWRSFAGSYAPEIEATTTGIPYGTSTMDLTALVQAWVDGAHPNHGLLLEEDAGARTAFRSSEHHVASQRPRLDVCYTPH
;
A
#
# COMPACT_ATOMS: atom_id res chain seq x y z
N MET A 1 -16.68 40.18 53.76
CA MET A 1 -16.63 38.83 54.37
C MET A 1 -17.06 37.88 53.28
N PRO A 2 -16.27 36.88 52.87
CA PRO A 2 -16.75 35.87 51.93
C PRO A 2 -17.76 34.98 52.68
N ASN A 3 -18.92 34.75 52.07
CA ASN A 3 -19.90 33.78 52.57
C ASN A 3 -19.37 32.38 52.22
N ALA A 4 -19.17 31.55 53.23
CA ALA A 4 -18.71 30.19 53.09
C ALA A 4 -19.93 29.27 53.19
N ASP A 5 -20.70 29.20 52.09
CA ASP A 5 -21.37 27.99 51.62
C ASP A 5 -21.95 28.29 50.23
N GLN A 6 -21.43 27.62 49.22
CA GLN A 6 -21.96 27.55 47.84
C GLN A 6 -22.03 26.06 47.47
N SER A 7 -22.38 25.19 48.42
CA SER A 7 -22.94 23.92 48.02
C SER A 7 -24.21 24.20 47.22
N ASP A 8 -24.34 23.47 46.13
CA ASP A 8 -25.48 23.39 45.24
C ASP A 8 -25.71 21.90 45.12
N GLY A 9 -26.73 21.40 45.82
CA GLY A 9 -27.04 19.97 45.90
C GLY A 9 -27.86 19.45 44.73
N ASP A 10 -28.43 20.35 43.91
CA ASP A 10 -29.40 20.06 42.85
C ASP A 10 -29.05 20.70 41.48
N PHE A 11 -27.86 21.31 41.35
CA PHE A 11 -27.23 21.80 40.11
C PHE A 11 -28.00 22.89 39.34
N ASN A 12 -29.00 23.54 39.94
CA ASN A 12 -29.56 24.76 39.40
C ASN A 12 -28.70 25.95 39.88
N SER A 13 -28.40 26.94 39.02
CA SER A 13 -27.32 27.92 39.26
C SER A 13 -27.54 28.94 40.41
N PHE A 14 -28.43 28.64 41.37
CA PHE A 14 -28.71 29.42 42.57
C PHE A 14 -28.28 28.64 43.83
N GLY A 15 -27.31 29.16 44.61
CA GLY A 15 -26.90 28.45 45.84
C GLY A 15 -28.06 28.24 46.85
N ASP A 16 -28.04 27.10 47.57
CA ASP A 16 -29.07 26.53 48.46
C ASP A 16 -29.87 27.51 49.35
N ALA A 17 -29.30 28.67 49.66
CA ALA A 17 -29.95 29.72 50.46
C ALA A 17 -31.01 30.55 49.70
N CYS A 18 -31.08 30.41 48.37
CA CYS A 18 -32.00 31.13 47.48
C CYS A 18 -33.08 30.24 46.84
N ASP A 19 -33.03 28.93 47.07
CA ASP A 19 -33.95 27.94 46.51
C ASP A 19 -35.21 27.77 47.39
N SER A 20 -36.40 27.94 46.80
CA SER A 20 -37.67 27.80 47.51
C SER A 20 -38.05 26.35 47.85
N CYS A 21 -37.64 25.38 47.04
CA CYS A 21 -37.90 23.95 47.23
C CYS A 21 -37.02 23.36 48.35
N TRP A 22 -35.75 23.81 48.41
CA TRP A 22 -34.85 23.42 49.50
C TRP A 22 -35.36 23.85 50.89
N THR A 23 -35.97 25.04 51.02
CA THR A 23 -36.54 25.48 52.31
C THR A 23 -37.78 24.70 52.75
N ALA A 24 -38.42 23.97 51.83
CA ALA A 24 -39.53 23.06 52.10
C ALA A 24 -39.06 21.63 52.41
N GLY A 25 -37.77 21.31 52.20
CA GLY A 25 -37.22 19.96 52.30
C GLY A 25 -37.63 19.06 51.13
N ASP A 26 -37.83 19.66 49.96
CA ASP A 26 -38.21 19.03 48.70
C ASP A 26 -37.15 19.33 47.63
N LEU A 27 -37.09 18.53 46.58
CA LEU A 27 -36.16 18.71 45.46
C LEU A 27 -36.90 19.31 44.25
N ASP A 28 -36.16 19.94 43.35
CA ASP A 28 -36.57 20.31 42.00
C ASP A 28 -35.73 19.45 41.04
N GLU A 29 -36.23 18.26 40.72
CA GLU A 29 -35.46 17.22 40.02
C GLU A 29 -35.17 17.53 38.55
N ASP A 30 -35.91 18.46 37.92
CA ASP A 30 -35.75 18.83 36.51
C ASP A 30 -35.33 20.29 36.28
N GLY A 31 -35.30 21.11 37.34
CA GLY A 31 -34.76 22.47 37.33
C GLY A 31 -35.71 23.51 36.73
N ASP A 32 -37.02 23.25 36.73
CA ASP A 32 -38.03 24.12 36.15
C ASP A 32 -38.62 25.14 37.13
N THR A 33 -38.16 25.12 38.39
CA THR A 33 -38.57 25.95 39.52
C THR A 33 -39.85 25.53 40.26
N ILE A 34 -40.41 24.36 39.95
CA ILE A 34 -41.51 23.72 40.68
C ILE A 34 -40.95 22.55 41.49
N CYS A 35 -41.38 22.42 42.75
CA CYS A 35 -40.87 21.34 43.59
C CYS A 35 -41.51 20.00 43.22
N SER A 36 -40.72 18.93 43.16
CA SER A 36 -41.11 17.59 42.71
C SER A 36 -42.36 17.03 43.41
N SER A 37 -42.67 17.43 44.65
CA SER A 37 -43.89 16.98 45.34
C SER A 37 -45.21 17.55 44.81
N VAL A 38 -45.15 18.61 44.01
CA VAL A 38 -46.32 19.27 43.39
C VAL A 38 -46.19 19.41 41.88
N ASP A 39 -45.13 18.85 41.31
CA ASP A 39 -44.81 18.87 39.90
C ASP A 39 -45.50 17.69 39.17
N ASN A 40 -46.34 18.01 38.18
CA ASN A 40 -47.00 17.02 37.33
C ASN A 40 -46.10 16.48 36.21
N CYS A 41 -44.86 16.94 36.09
CA CYS A 41 -43.79 16.38 35.25
C CYS A 41 -42.43 16.37 35.96
N THR A 42 -42.31 15.61 37.05
CA THR A 42 -41.13 15.54 37.94
C THR A 42 -39.72 15.49 37.30
N TYR A 43 -39.60 15.02 36.06
CA TYR A 43 -38.33 14.86 35.36
C TYR A 43 -38.26 15.62 34.02
N TRP A 44 -39.27 16.43 33.68
CA TRP A 44 -39.43 17.09 32.39
C TRP A 44 -39.89 18.54 32.57
N PRO A 45 -38.99 19.52 32.34
CA PRO A 45 -39.24 20.90 32.76
C PRO A 45 -40.52 21.50 32.19
N ASN A 46 -41.47 21.86 33.07
CA ASN A 46 -42.78 22.37 32.69
C ASN A 46 -43.35 23.41 33.68
N SER A 47 -42.62 24.50 33.93
CA SER A 47 -42.99 25.55 34.91
C SER A 47 -44.44 26.11 34.85
N GLY A 48 -45.16 25.88 33.75
CA GLY A 48 -46.58 26.20 33.58
C GLY A 48 -47.58 25.19 34.16
N GLN A 49 -47.16 23.96 34.45
CA GLN A 49 -47.95 22.87 35.04
C GLN A 49 -49.31 22.67 34.31
N GLU A 50 -49.29 22.77 32.99
CA GLU A 50 -50.45 22.53 32.13
C GLU A 50 -50.77 21.02 32.12
N ASP A 51 -52.05 20.67 32.16
CA ASP A 51 -52.59 19.31 32.21
C ASP A 51 -54.00 19.38 31.60
N ASP A 52 -54.06 19.24 30.27
CA ASP A 52 -55.25 19.53 29.45
C ASP A 52 -56.37 18.50 29.66
N ASP A 53 -56.05 17.26 30.03
CA ASP A 53 -57.01 16.18 30.26
C ASP A 53 -57.25 15.83 31.73
N ALA A 54 -56.51 16.48 32.64
CA ALA A 54 -56.65 16.45 34.08
C ALA A 54 -56.41 15.08 34.72
N ASP A 55 -55.44 14.34 34.19
CA ASP A 55 -55.13 12.98 34.62
C ASP A 55 -54.03 12.91 35.69
N GLY A 56 -53.33 14.02 35.91
CA GLY A 56 -52.27 14.18 36.91
C GLY A 56 -50.85 14.13 36.34
N VAL A 57 -50.69 13.96 35.03
CA VAL A 57 -49.43 14.10 34.30
C VAL A 57 -49.50 15.34 33.41
N GLY A 58 -48.44 16.16 33.42
CA GLY A 58 -48.46 17.42 32.69
C GLY A 58 -48.29 17.25 31.18
N ASP A 59 -48.83 18.19 30.42
CA ASP A 59 -48.78 18.24 28.94
C ASP A 59 -47.36 18.07 28.35
N ALA A 60 -46.32 18.39 29.13
CA ALA A 60 -44.93 18.30 28.72
C ALA A 60 -44.37 16.87 28.75
N CYS A 61 -44.94 16.00 29.58
CA CYS A 61 -44.51 14.62 29.78
C CYS A 61 -45.64 13.59 29.55
N ASP A 62 -46.83 14.06 29.19
CA ASP A 62 -47.98 13.23 28.86
C ASP A 62 -47.92 12.74 27.39
N ASN A 63 -47.84 11.42 27.22
CA ASN A 63 -47.86 10.78 25.90
C ASN A 63 -49.26 10.70 25.26
N CYS A 64 -50.29 11.23 25.93
CA CYS A 64 -51.64 11.42 25.44
C CYS A 64 -52.30 12.70 25.94
N ARG A 65 -51.67 13.86 25.68
CA ARG A 65 -52.10 15.24 26.01
C ARG A 65 -53.61 15.58 26.06
N SER A 66 -54.47 14.85 25.35
CA SER A 66 -55.92 15.11 25.30
C SER A 66 -56.79 13.91 25.71
N ALA A 67 -56.19 12.85 26.23
CA ALA A 67 -56.83 11.59 26.54
C ALA A 67 -56.23 10.92 27.79
N ALA A 68 -56.86 11.22 28.94
CA ALA A 68 -56.40 10.82 30.26
C ALA A 68 -55.91 9.36 30.37
N ASN A 69 -54.63 9.19 30.67
CA ASN A 69 -53.93 7.95 30.91
C ASN A 69 -52.83 8.11 31.98
N PRO A 70 -53.21 8.18 33.28
CA PRO A 70 -52.26 8.47 34.37
C PRO A 70 -51.12 7.44 34.56
N ASP A 71 -51.19 6.29 33.90
CA ASP A 71 -50.15 5.26 33.90
C ASP A 71 -49.14 5.42 32.74
N GLN A 72 -49.36 6.42 31.88
CA GLN A 72 -48.63 6.72 30.64
C GLN A 72 -48.31 5.47 29.82
N ARG A 73 -49.20 4.46 29.86
CA ARG A 73 -48.90 3.19 29.22
C ARG A 73 -48.78 3.39 27.72
N ASP A 74 -47.61 3.08 27.21
CA ASP A 74 -47.28 3.03 25.80
C ASP A 74 -46.74 1.62 25.52
N SER A 75 -47.61 0.73 25.03
CA SER A 75 -47.31 -0.69 24.86
C SER A 75 -46.36 -0.96 23.70
N ASN A 76 -46.34 -0.10 22.68
CA ASN A 76 -45.48 -0.23 21.50
C ASN A 76 -44.26 0.72 21.54
N ARG A 77 -44.16 1.58 22.57
CA ARG A 77 -43.05 2.51 22.83
C ARG A 77 -42.82 3.51 21.70
N ASN A 78 -43.86 3.91 20.99
CA ASN A 78 -43.76 4.84 19.86
C ASN A 78 -43.88 6.33 20.29
N GLY A 79 -44.04 6.60 21.58
CA GLY A 79 -44.18 7.96 22.12
C GLY A 79 -45.62 8.49 22.14
N VAL A 80 -46.60 7.70 21.67
CA VAL A 80 -48.04 7.97 21.75
C VAL A 80 -48.67 6.92 22.67
N GLY A 81 -49.31 7.34 23.76
CA GLY A 81 -49.86 6.40 24.73
C GLY A 81 -51.03 5.58 24.17
N ASP A 82 -51.23 4.39 24.73
CA ASP A 82 -52.30 3.44 24.34
C ASP A 82 -53.71 4.08 24.35
N ALA A 83 -53.91 5.15 25.13
CA ALA A 83 -55.20 5.84 25.26
C ALA A 83 -55.54 6.77 24.09
N CYS A 84 -54.54 7.24 23.35
CA CYS A 84 -54.68 8.13 22.20
C CYS A 84 -54.08 7.57 20.91
N ASP A 85 -53.45 6.39 20.97
CA ASP A 85 -52.99 5.66 19.81
C ASP A 85 -54.16 5.03 19.03
N THR A 86 -54.51 5.64 17.89
CA THR A 86 -55.54 5.14 16.96
C THR A 86 -55.06 3.98 16.09
N CYS A 87 -53.76 3.78 15.97
CA CYS A 87 -53.11 2.71 15.21
C CYS A 87 -52.81 1.47 16.08
N GLY A 88 -52.92 1.62 17.41
CA GLY A 88 -52.83 0.57 18.42
C GLY A 88 -51.44 -0.04 18.52
N ALA A 89 -51.28 -1.02 19.42
CA ALA A 89 -49.99 -1.64 19.79
C ALA A 89 -49.16 -2.29 18.64
N THR A 90 -49.64 -2.29 17.40
CA THR A 90 -48.96 -2.88 16.23
C THR A 90 -48.94 -1.98 14.99
N GLY A 91 -49.57 -0.80 15.03
CA GLY A 91 -49.54 0.15 13.91
C GLY A 91 -48.57 1.28 14.23
N GLY A 92 -47.69 1.64 13.28
CA GLY A 92 -46.87 2.85 13.39
C GLY A 92 -47.73 4.13 13.47
N PRO A 93 -47.11 5.32 13.56
CA PRO A 93 -47.84 6.59 13.48
C PRO A 93 -48.65 6.70 12.17
N ASP A 94 -49.66 7.57 12.14
CA ASP A 94 -50.39 8.02 10.93
C ASP A 94 -49.97 9.49 10.72
N TYR A 95 -48.90 9.70 9.96
CA TYR A 95 -48.19 10.98 9.91
C TYR A 95 -48.99 12.05 9.18
N ASP A 96 -49.72 11.69 8.12
CA ASP A 96 -50.49 12.61 7.29
C ASP A 96 -51.98 12.74 7.68
N ARG A 97 -52.43 11.91 8.63
CA ARG A 97 -53.76 11.91 9.26
C ARG A 97 -54.88 11.63 8.29
N ASP A 98 -54.61 10.79 7.29
CA ASP A 98 -55.60 10.39 6.31
C ASP A 98 -56.48 9.21 6.77
N GLY A 99 -56.06 8.52 7.84
CA GLY A 99 -56.74 7.37 8.44
C GLY A 99 -56.14 6.01 8.07
N ALA A 100 -55.08 5.95 7.27
CA ALA A 100 -54.20 4.80 7.10
C ALA A 100 -52.96 4.99 7.99
N CYS A 101 -52.58 3.97 8.75
CA CYS A 101 -51.35 4.03 9.56
C CYS A 101 -50.15 3.81 8.64
N ASP A 102 -49.04 4.53 8.85
CA ASP A 102 -47.86 4.57 7.96
C ASP A 102 -47.38 3.18 7.52
N GLY A 103 -47.41 2.18 8.41
CA GLY A 103 -47.02 0.80 8.10
C GLY A 103 -47.93 0.07 7.11
N ASN A 104 -49.10 0.62 6.78
CA ASN A 104 -50.09 0.14 5.82
C ASN A 104 -50.55 1.24 4.86
N ASP A 105 -49.89 2.40 4.88
CA ASP A 105 -50.16 3.54 4.03
C ASP A 105 -49.20 3.50 2.84
N ASN A 106 -49.73 3.43 1.62
CA ASN A 106 -48.91 3.46 0.41
C ASN A 106 -48.45 4.87 0.03
N CYS A 107 -48.89 5.91 0.76
CA CYS A 107 -48.32 7.25 0.74
C CYS A 107 -48.23 7.86 2.16
N PRO A 108 -47.34 7.36 3.04
CA PRO A 108 -47.28 7.72 4.47
C PRO A 108 -47.17 9.22 4.80
N SER A 109 -46.79 10.05 3.83
CA SER A 109 -46.63 11.49 4.01
C SER A 109 -47.55 12.32 3.09
N VAL A 110 -48.40 11.69 2.28
CA VAL A 110 -49.24 12.36 1.29
C VAL A 110 -50.67 11.83 1.37
N TRP A 111 -51.52 12.66 1.99
CA TRP A 111 -52.92 12.34 2.28
C TRP A 111 -53.62 11.64 1.11
N ASN A 112 -53.92 10.36 1.26
CA ASN A 112 -54.57 9.52 0.25
C ASN A 112 -55.47 8.44 0.88
N PRO A 113 -56.58 8.79 1.57
CA PRO A 113 -57.38 7.83 2.37
C PRO A 113 -58.00 6.68 1.58
N GLY A 114 -57.97 6.80 0.25
CA GLY A 114 -58.46 5.80 -0.67
C GLY A 114 -57.43 4.75 -1.09
N GLN A 115 -56.16 4.91 -0.71
CA GLN A 115 -55.04 3.97 -0.89
C GLN A 115 -55.00 3.40 -2.31
N GLN A 116 -55.23 4.25 -3.33
CA GLN A 116 -55.17 3.82 -4.72
C GLN A 116 -53.71 3.58 -5.11
N ASP A 117 -53.47 2.43 -5.73
CA ASP A 117 -52.17 1.99 -6.25
C ASP A 117 -52.48 1.18 -7.51
N ARG A 118 -52.30 1.80 -8.68
CA ARG A 118 -52.83 1.28 -9.95
C ARG A 118 -51.97 0.16 -10.53
N ASP A 119 -50.66 0.23 -10.38
CA ASP A 119 -49.68 -0.72 -10.86
C ASP A 119 -49.24 -1.74 -9.80
N GLY A 120 -49.56 -1.50 -8.53
CA GLY A 120 -49.48 -2.47 -7.44
C GLY A 120 -48.08 -2.59 -6.86
N ASP A 121 -47.29 -1.52 -6.91
CA ASP A 121 -45.89 -1.51 -6.48
C ASP A 121 -45.72 -1.20 -4.98
N GLY A 122 -46.81 -0.83 -4.30
CA GLY A 122 -46.80 -0.45 -2.89
C GLY A 122 -46.61 1.05 -2.63
N ARG A 123 -46.49 1.89 -3.67
CA ARG A 123 -46.50 3.36 -3.61
C ARG A 123 -47.79 3.88 -4.22
N GLY A 124 -48.56 4.68 -3.49
CA GLY A 124 -49.88 5.10 -3.93
C GLY A 124 -49.82 6.10 -5.08
N ASP A 125 -50.86 6.09 -5.93
CA ASP A 125 -51.07 7.03 -7.05
C ASP A 125 -50.89 8.51 -6.66
N ALA A 126 -51.05 8.85 -5.38
CA ALA A 126 -50.95 10.22 -4.85
C ALA A 126 -49.51 10.70 -4.63
N CYS A 127 -48.56 9.78 -4.44
CA CYS A 127 -47.16 10.04 -4.12
C CYS A 127 -46.19 9.32 -5.06
N ASP A 128 -46.71 8.68 -6.10
CA ASP A 128 -45.95 8.03 -7.16
C ASP A 128 -45.89 8.93 -8.42
N PRO A 129 -44.73 9.52 -8.76
CA PRO A 129 -44.54 10.25 -10.00
C PRO A 129 -44.50 9.32 -11.23
N CYS A 130 -44.29 8.02 -11.03
CA CYS A 130 -44.04 7.02 -12.07
C CYS A 130 -45.18 6.03 -12.29
N THR A 131 -46.42 6.46 -12.10
CA THR A 131 -47.59 5.58 -12.25
C THR A 131 -47.61 4.82 -13.58
N GLY A 132 -47.36 3.51 -13.54
CA GLY A 132 -47.35 2.61 -14.70
C GLY A 132 -46.02 2.50 -15.45
N HIS A 133 -44.90 2.98 -14.89
CA HIS A 133 -43.54 2.89 -15.42
C HIS A 133 -42.62 2.06 -14.50
N ASP A 134 -41.32 1.99 -14.75
CA ASP A 134 -40.40 1.51 -13.72
C ASP A 134 -40.26 2.61 -12.65
N ASN A 135 -40.58 2.30 -11.40
CA ASN A 135 -40.84 3.30 -10.35
C ASN A 135 -39.58 3.98 -9.78
N ARG A 136 -38.70 4.43 -10.69
CA ARG A 136 -37.40 5.00 -10.42
C ARG A 136 -37.24 6.26 -11.26
N ASP A 137 -37.13 7.37 -10.56
CA ASP A 137 -36.68 8.67 -11.04
C ASP A 137 -35.38 8.88 -10.25
N ASP A 138 -34.28 8.33 -10.78
CA ASP A 138 -33.03 8.11 -10.05
C ASP A 138 -32.33 9.45 -9.72
N ASP A 139 -32.58 10.51 -10.50
CA ASP A 139 -32.01 11.84 -10.34
C ASP A 139 -33.01 12.92 -9.87
N HIS A 140 -34.27 12.53 -9.64
CA HIS A 140 -35.37 13.36 -9.13
C HIS A 140 -35.74 14.55 -10.00
N ASP A 141 -35.64 14.40 -11.32
CA ASP A 141 -35.95 15.45 -12.29
C ASP A 141 -37.43 15.48 -12.70
N GLY A 142 -38.19 14.46 -12.29
CA GLY A 142 -39.61 14.29 -12.54
C GLY A 142 -39.93 13.41 -13.74
N LEU A 143 -38.94 12.71 -14.30
CA LEU A 143 -39.09 11.72 -15.36
C LEU A 143 -38.68 10.33 -14.85
N CYS A 144 -39.41 9.32 -15.32
CA CYS A 144 -39.08 7.94 -14.96
C CYS A 144 -37.92 7.48 -15.84
N ARG A 145 -37.07 6.62 -15.28
CA ARG A 145 -35.86 6.09 -15.90
C ARG A 145 -36.07 5.56 -17.32
N ASP A 146 -37.20 4.92 -17.60
CA ASP A 146 -37.53 4.40 -18.94
C ASP A 146 -37.89 5.49 -19.99
N THR A 147 -38.06 6.73 -19.55
CA THR A 147 -38.39 7.91 -20.38
C THR A 147 -37.36 9.03 -20.30
N ASP A 148 -36.41 8.93 -19.37
CA ASP A 148 -35.31 9.84 -19.16
C ASP A 148 -34.13 9.52 -20.09
N ASN A 149 -33.56 10.53 -20.75
CA ASN A 149 -32.42 10.38 -21.66
C ASN A 149 -31.08 10.68 -20.96
N CYS A 150 -31.14 11.06 -19.69
CA CYS A 150 -30.04 11.15 -18.74
C CYS A 150 -30.49 10.67 -17.35
N ALA A 151 -30.87 9.40 -17.24
CA ALA A 151 -31.44 8.78 -16.03
C ALA A 151 -30.75 9.09 -14.67
N ASP A 152 -29.47 9.48 -14.67
CA ASP A 152 -28.69 9.77 -13.47
C ASP A 152 -28.30 11.28 -13.36
N VAL A 153 -28.72 12.13 -14.28
CA VAL A 153 -28.30 13.55 -14.38
C VAL A 153 -29.51 14.46 -14.65
N HIS A 154 -29.99 15.10 -13.58
CA HIS A 154 -31.20 15.91 -13.58
C HIS A 154 -31.30 16.86 -14.79
N ASN A 155 -32.17 16.52 -15.75
CA ASN A 155 -32.40 17.27 -16.98
C ASN A 155 -33.89 17.29 -17.43
N PRO A 156 -34.80 17.95 -16.69
CA PRO A 156 -36.24 17.89 -16.95
C PRO A 156 -36.69 18.40 -18.33
N GLY A 157 -35.79 19.07 -19.05
CA GLY A 157 -35.98 19.57 -20.41
C GLY A 157 -35.74 18.53 -21.51
N GLN A 158 -35.08 17.41 -21.20
CA GLN A 158 -34.74 16.32 -22.13
C GLN A 158 -34.08 16.83 -23.43
N GLU A 159 -33.28 17.90 -23.35
CA GLU A 159 -32.55 18.39 -24.51
C GLU A 159 -31.58 17.31 -25.02
N ASP A 160 -31.63 17.04 -26.32
CA ASP A 160 -30.82 16.06 -27.03
C ASP A 160 -30.54 16.67 -28.41
N SER A 161 -29.42 17.39 -28.51
CA SER A 161 -29.09 18.26 -29.62
C SER A 161 -28.72 17.50 -30.89
N ASP A 162 -28.23 16.27 -30.77
CA ASP A 162 -27.82 15.45 -31.90
C ASP A 162 -28.68 14.19 -32.15
N ALA A 163 -29.69 13.99 -31.29
CA ALA A 163 -30.77 13.02 -31.41
C ALA A 163 -30.30 11.57 -31.35
N ASP A 164 -29.28 11.28 -30.56
CA ASP A 164 -28.73 9.92 -30.41
C ASP A 164 -29.42 9.11 -29.28
N GLY A 165 -30.23 9.78 -28.45
CA GLY A 165 -30.98 9.19 -27.34
C GLY A 165 -30.32 9.37 -25.98
N ILE A 166 -29.15 10.01 -25.90
CA ILE A 166 -28.48 10.49 -24.69
C ILE A 166 -28.71 12.00 -24.61
N GLY A 167 -29.14 12.51 -23.46
CA GLY A 167 -29.41 13.95 -23.32
C GLY A 167 -28.13 14.79 -23.26
N ASP A 168 -28.21 16.05 -23.69
CA ASP A 168 -27.11 17.03 -23.69
C ASP A 168 -26.45 17.19 -22.30
N ALA A 169 -27.16 16.87 -21.22
CA ALA A 169 -26.68 16.96 -19.85
C ALA A 169 -25.69 15.83 -19.47
N CYS A 170 -25.80 14.67 -20.13
CA CYS A 170 -25.00 13.49 -19.88
C CYS A 170 -24.24 12.99 -21.13
N ASP A 171 -24.37 13.69 -22.27
CA ASP A 171 -23.64 13.41 -23.50
C ASP A 171 -22.25 14.07 -23.48
N ARG A 172 -21.22 13.22 -23.30
CA ARG A 172 -19.81 13.62 -23.34
C ARG A 172 -19.28 13.80 -24.76
N CYS A 173 -19.95 13.21 -25.75
CA CYS A 173 -19.57 13.25 -27.16
C CYS A 173 -20.59 14.05 -27.98
N ALA A 174 -20.87 15.28 -27.53
CA ALA A 174 -21.82 16.18 -28.17
C ALA A 174 -21.52 16.42 -29.66
N GLY A 175 -22.26 15.74 -30.53
CA GLY A 175 -22.19 15.92 -31.98
C GLY A 175 -22.60 14.67 -32.74
N ALA A 176 -23.53 14.83 -33.70
CA ALA A 176 -24.12 13.72 -34.43
C ALA A 176 -23.10 12.68 -34.95
N GLY A 177 -23.03 11.53 -34.26
CA GLY A 177 -22.16 10.41 -34.61
C GLY A 177 -20.77 10.42 -33.97
N ALA A 178 -20.48 11.33 -33.03
CA ALA A 178 -19.35 11.21 -32.14
C ALA A 178 -19.72 10.16 -31.09
N ARG A 179 -19.05 9.01 -31.19
CA ARG A 179 -19.15 7.94 -30.21
C ARG A 179 -17.82 7.84 -29.51
N ASP A 180 -17.88 7.31 -28.31
CA ASP A 180 -16.76 6.76 -27.59
C ASP A 180 -16.92 5.24 -27.74
N SER A 181 -16.29 4.67 -28.77
CA SER A 181 -16.55 3.29 -29.18
C SER A 181 -15.97 2.26 -28.20
N ASP A 182 -15.01 2.63 -27.36
CA ASP A 182 -14.38 1.76 -26.37
C ASP A 182 -14.62 2.16 -24.91
N GLY A 183 -15.27 3.30 -24.67
CA GLY A 183 -15.77 3.73 -23.38
C GLY A 183 -14.71 4.38 -22.49
N ASP A 184 -13.66 4.95 -23.07
CA ASP A 184 -12.49 5.44 -22.37
C ASP A 184 -12.57 6.93 -21.96
N GLY A 185 -13.64 7.59 -22.36
CA GLY A 185 -13.90 9.00 -22.11
C GLY A 185 -13.36 9.95 -23.19
N ARG A 186 -12.83 9.42 -24.29
CA ARG A 186 -12.46 10.13 -25.53
C ARG A 186 -13.42 9.77 -26.65
N CYS A 187 -13.73 10.74 -27.51
CA CYS A 187 -14.58 10.47 -28.67
C CYS A 187 -13.69 10.00 -29.84
N ASP A 188 -14.16 9.04 -30.63
CA ASP A 188 -13.44 8.35 -31.72
C ASP A 188 -12.62 9.27 -32.66
N GLY A 189 -13.02 10.53 -32.82
CA GLY A 189 -12.34 11.50 -33.70
C GLY A 189 -11.10 12.16 -33.11
N ASP A 190 -10.98 12.16 -31.78
CA ASP A 190 -9.88 12.73 -31.00
C ASP A 190 -9.09 11.64 -30.25
N ASP A 191 -9.38 10.37 -30.57
CA ASP A 191 -8.84 9.18 -29.93
C ASP A 191 -7.83 8.47 -30.85
N ASN A 192 -6.57 8.39 -30.43
CA ASN A 192 -5.49 7.71 -31.15
C ASN A 192 -5.62 6.17 -31.12
N CYS A 193 -6.59 5.65 -30.36
CA CYS A 193 -6.98 4.26 -30.29
C CYS A 193 -8.50 4.07 -30.15
N ALA A 194 -9.28 4.70 -31.04
CA ALA A 194 -10.76 4.73 -31.10
C ALA A 194 -11.56 3.39 -31.01
N SER A 195 -10.94 2.26 -30.74
CA SER A 195 -11.60 0.98 -30.48
C SER A 195 -10.93 0.16 -29.36
N ARG A 196 -9.98 0.76 -28.64
CA ARG A 196 -9.08 0.18 -27.66
C ARG A 196 -8.88 1.19 -26.53
N PHE A 197 -9.64 0.98 -25.45
CA PHE A 197 -9.65 1.82 -24.26
C PHE A 197 -8.25 2.30 -23.83
N ASN A 198 -7.98 3.60 -23.97
CA ASN A 198 -6.72 4.24 -23.57
C ASN A 198 -6.93 5.72 -23.16
N PRO A 199 -7.54 5.98 -21.99
CA PRO A 199 -7.91 7.35 -21.57
C PRO A 199 -6.74 8.34 -21.54
N GLY A 200 -5.53 7.82 -21.34
CA GLY A 200 -4.25 8.53 -21.26
C GLY A 200 -3.67 8.96 -22.62
N GLN A 201 -4.10 8.34 -23.72
CA GLN A 201 -3.67 8.66 -25.09
C GLN A 201 -2.15 8.61 -25.29
N GLU A 202 -1.47 7.68 -24.63
CA GLU A 202 -0.04 7.43 -24.80
C GLU A 202 0.27 7.03 -26.26
N ASP A 203 1.39 7.55 -26.78
CA ASP A 203 1.87 7.39 -28.16
C ASP A 203 3.40 7.58 -28.13
N GLY A 204 4.10 6.51 -27.75
CA GLY A 204 5.52 6.51 -27.40
C GLY A 204 6.45 6.85 -28.56
N ASP A 205 6.05 6.48 -29.78
CA ASP A 205 6.85 6.69 -30.99
C ASP A 205 6.35 7.85 -31.88
N ALA A 206 5.20 8.45 -31.52
CA ALA A 206 4.59 9.62 -32.11
C ALA A 206 4.16 9.45 -33.58
N ASP A 207 3.69 8.26 -33.94
CA ASP A 207 3.20 7.96 -35.29
C ASP A 207 1.70 8.27 -35.50
N GLY A 208 0.97 8.52 -34.41
CA GLY A 208 -0.46 8.84 -34.37
C GLY A 208 -1.39 7.66 -34.11
N VAL A 209 -0.85 6.46 -33.85
CA VAL A 209 -1.54 5.31 -33.28
C VAL A 209 -1.10 5.19 -31.82
N GLY A 210 -2.04 5.10 -30.88
CA GLY A 210 -1.67 5.02 -29.47
C GLY A 210 -1.07 3.67 -29.09
N ASP A 211 -0.24 3.64 -28.05
CA ASP A 211 0.52 2.45 -27.62
C ASP A 211 -0.37 1.21 -27.41
N THR A 212 -1.63 1.42 -26.98
CA THR A 212 -2.60 0.33 -26.70
C THR A 212 -3.12 -0.35 -27.96
N CYS A 213 -3.06 0.33 -29.11
CA CYS A 213 -3.51 -0.18 -30.40
C CYS A 213 -2.43 -0.16 -31.47
N ASP A 214 -1.20 0.17 -31.09
CA ASP A 214 -0.03 0.16 -31.95
C ASP A 214 0.64 -1.22 -31.93
N ASN A 215 0.64 -1.90 -33.07
CA ASN A 215 1.32 -3.18 -33.24
C ASN A 215 2.86 -3.07 -33.34
N CYS A 216 3.42 -1.87 -33.22
CA CYS A 216 4.83 -1.59 -33.01
C CYS A 216 5.08 -0.33 -32.16
N ALA A 217 4.56 -0.28 -30.92
CA ALA A 217 4.62 0.88 -29.99
C ALA A 217 5.98 1.59 -29.77
N ALA A 218 7.10 1.02 -30.24
CA ALA A 218 8.44 1.62 -30.17
C ALA A 218 9.05 1.98 -31.54
N ALA A 219 8.33 1.76 -32.64
CA ALA A 219 8.84 1.86 -34.00
C ALA A 219 7.77 2.43 -34.97
N PRO A 220 7.90 3.70 -35.40
CA PRO A 220 6.82 4.41 -36.10
C PRO A 220 6.31 3.69 -37.34
N ASN A 221 5.04 3.30 -37.33
CA ASN A 221 4.39 2.52 -38.39
C ASN A 221 2.88 2.83 -38.52
N ALA A 222 2.52 4.10 -38.72
CA ALA A 222 1.12 4.56 -38.79
C ALA A 222 0.18 3.83 -39.80
N ASP A 223 0.70 2.99 -40.70
CA ASP A 223 -0.11 2.12 -41.56
C ASP A 223 -0.51 0.79 -40.92
N GLN A 224 0.03 0.49 -39.72
CA GLN A 224 -0.22 -0.67 -38.87
C GLN A 224 -0.14 -1.98 -39.68
N ARG A 225 0.73 -2.02 -40.68
CA ARG A 225 0.82 -3.19 -41.55
C ARG A 225 1.43 -4.35 -40.79
N ASP A 226 0.69 -5.45 -40.81
CA ASP A 226 1.10 -6.76 -40.31
C ASP A 226 0.86 -7.77 -41.46
N SER A 227 1.95 -8.26 -42.06
CA SER A 227 1.90 -9.04 -43.31
C SER A 227 1.65 -10.54 -43.11
N ASP A 228 2.01 -11.13 -41.96
CA ASP A 228 1.71 -12.51 -41.59
C ASP A 228 0.57 -12.64 -40.57
N ALA A 229 0.04 -11.51 -40.08
CA ALA A 229 -1.11 -11.39 -39.20
C ALA A 229 -0.88 -11.96 -37.79
N ASN A 230 0.34 -11.85 -37.25
CA ASN A 230 0.69 -12.33 -35.92
C ASN A 230 0.47 -11.28 -34.80
N GLY A 231 0.12 -10.05 -35.14
CA GLY A 231 -0.09 -8.96 -34.19
C GLY A 231 1.14 -8.08 -33.93
N LEU A 232 2.30 -8.41 -34.50
CA LEU A 232 3.45 -7.52 -34.61
C LEU A 232 3.47 -6.85 -35.98
N GLY A 233 3.69 -5.53 -36.02
CA GLY A 233 3.79 -4.83 -37.29
C GLY A 233 5.10 -5.16 -38.04
N ASP A 234 5.07 -5.06 -39.36
CA ASP A 234 6.22 -5.23 -40.25
C ASP A 234 7.46 -4.38 -39.83
N ALA A 235 7.24 -3.30 -39.07
CA ALA A 235 8.29 -2.38 -38.61
C ALA A 235 9.10 -2.93 -37.42
N CYS A 236 8.55 -3.87 -36.65
CA CYS A 236 9.14 -4.46 -35.46
C CYS A 236 9.25 -5.99 -35.52
N ASP A 237 8.59 -6.65 -36.49
CA ASP A 237 8.73 -8.08 -36.74
C ASP A 237 10.03 -8.44 -37.50
N GLY A 238 10.94 -9.14 -36.82
CA GLY A 238 12.19 -9.65 -37.39
C GLY A 238 12.09 -11.00 -38.12
N CYS A 239 11.08 -11.82 -37.81
CA CYS A 239 10.93 -13.20 -38.28
C CYS A 239 10.18 -13.28 -39.62
N TRP A 240 9.36 -12.27 -39.94
CA TRP A 240 8.77 -12.07 -41.28
C TRP A 240 9.81 -12.09 -42.42
N ALA A 241 11.02 -11.56 -42.19
CA ALA A 241 12.09 -11.55 -43.18
C ALA A 241 12.72 -12.94 -43.44
N ALA A 242 12.63 -13.84 -42.47
CA ALA A 242 13.13 -15.22 -42.54
C ALA A 242 12.10 -16.19 -43.13
N GLY A 243 10.81 -15.85 -43.10
CA GLY A 243 9.73 -16.75 -43.48
C GLY A 243 9.55 -17.90 -42.49
N ASP A 244 9.92 -17.64 -41.24
CA ASP A 244 9.79 -18.49 -40.07
C ASP A 244 8.90 -17.75 -39.06
N GLY A 245 8.10 -18.48 -38.28
CA GLY A 245 7.24 -17.88 -37.25
C GLY A 245 8.03 -17.53 -36.00
N ASP A 246 7.38 -16.84 -35.07
CA ASP A 246 7.78 -16.68 -33.66
C ASP A 246 6.49 -16.93 -32.87
N ALA A 247 6.27 -18.19 -32.47
CA ALA A 247 4.98 -18.65 -31.99
C ALA A 247 4.65 -18.19 -30.56
N ASP A 248 5.67 -17.83 -29.77
CA ASP A 248 5.52 -17.35 -28.40
C ASP A 248 5.86 -15.86 -28.20
N VAL A 249 6.41 -15.21 -29.24
CA VAL A 249 6.65 -13.76 -29.34
C VAL A 249 7.75 -13.29 -28.39
N ASP A 250 8.77 -14.11 -28.18
CA ASP A 250 9.93 -13.76 -27.37
C ASP A 250 11.05 -13.04 -28.15
N GLY A 251 10.89 -12.92 -29.46
CA GLY A 251 11.85 -12.28 -30.37
C GLY A 251 12.83 -13.25 -31.04
N LEU A 252 12.68 -14.56 -30.82
CA LEU A 252 13.40 -15.62 -31.50
C LEU A 252 12.46 -16.37 -32.45
N CYS A 253 12.92 -16.62 -33.67
CA CYS A 253 12.09 -17.36 -34.61
C CYS A 253 12.05 -18.85 -34.23
N ASP A 254 10.93 -19.54 -34.47
CA ASP A 254 10.66 -20.95 -34.10
C ASP A 254 11.82 -21.91 -34.41
N GLY A 255 12.57 -21.66 -35.50
CA GLY A 255 13.70 -22.49 -35.91
C GLY A 255 14.97 -22.34 -35.05
N ASP A 256 15.08 -21.25 -34.31
CA ASP A 256 16.21 -20.89 -33.43
C ASP A 256 15.81 -20.92 -31.94
N ASP A 257 14.56 -21.27 -31.63
CA ASP A 257 13.97 -21.27 -30.29
C ASP A 257 13.86 -22.70 -29.69
N ASN A 258 14.47 -22.90 -28.51
CA ASN A 258 14.42 -24.14 -27.72
C ASN A 258 13.17 -24.28 -26.83
N CYS A 259 12.27 -23.29 -26.84
CA CYS A 259 10.95 -23.30 -26.21
C CYS A 259 9.84 -22.67 -27.07
N ILE A 260 9.75 -23.03 -28.35
CA ILE A 260 8.76 -22.61 -29.37
C ILE A 260 7.39 -22.04 -28.91
N ASP A 261 6.79 -22.57 -27.83
CA ASP A 261 5.47 -22.17 -27.34
C ASP A 261 5.52 -21.41 -25.97
N VAL A 262 6.70 -21.12 -25.40
CA VAL A 262 6.91 -20.54 -24.06
C VAL A 262 8.08 -19.53 -24.07
N PRO A 263 7.80 -18.22 -23.90
CA PRO A 263 8.80 -17.17 -24.13
C PRO A 263 10.06 -17.31 -23.30
N ASN A 264 11.21 -17.39 -23.95
CA ASN A 264 12.51 -17.50 -23.27
C ASN A 264 13.67 -16.93 -24.12
N ALA A 265 13.64 -15.62 -24.37
CA ALA A 265 14.63 -14.92 -25.19
C ALA A 265 16.12 -15.16 -24.78
N GLY A 266 16.37 -15.59 -23.54
CA GLY A 266 17.69 -15.96 -23.03
C GLY A 266 18.19 -17.35 -23.46
N GLN A 267 17.29 -18.23 -23.92
CA GLN A 267 17.54 -19.59 -24.41
C GLN A 267 18.35 -20.43 -23.41
N GLU A 268 18.13 -20.22 -22.12
CA GLU A 268 18.75 -21.05 -21.08
C GLU A 268 18.31 -22.51 -21.25
N ASP A 269 19.26 -23.43 -21.16
CA ASP A 269 19.08 -24.88 -21.25
C ASP A 269 20.10 -25.51 -20.28
N GLY A 270 19.72 -25.55 -19.01
CA GLY A 270 20.59 -25.86 -17.89
C GLY A 270 21.09 -27.30 -17.90
N ASP A 271 20.30 -28.22 -18.43
CA ASP A 271 20.59 -29.65 -18.47
C ASP A 271 21.08 -30.16 -19.85
N ALA A 272 21.01 -29.29 -20.86
CA ALA A 272 21.46 -29.49 -22.24
C ALA A 272 20.74 -30.63 -22.97
N ASP A 273 19.46 -30.86 -22.68
CA ASP A 273 18.63 -31.84 -23.37
C ASP A 273 17.93 -31.30 -24.63
N GLY A 274 17.95 -29.97 -24.81
CA GLY A 274 17.43 -29.25 -25.97
C GLY A 274 16.03 -28.67 -25.79
N ALA A 275 15.36 -28.90 -24.66
CA ALA A 275 14.27 -28.05 -24.19
C ALA A 275 14.86 -26.93 -23.34
N GLY A 276 14.43 -25.68 -23.54
CA GLY A 276 14.88 -24.58 -22.70
C GLY A 276 14.27 -24.65 -21.29
N ASP A 277 14.94 -24.07 -20.30
CA ASP A 277 14.56 -24.13 -18.88
C ASP A 277 13.10 -23.66 -18.63
N ALA A 278 12.58 -22.78 -19.49
CA ALA A 278 11.22 -22.24 -19.40
C ALA A 278 10.13 -23.26 -19.79
N CYS A 279 10.44 -24.20 -20.67
CA CYS A 279 9.52 -25.23 -21.17
C CYS A 279 9.97 -26.66 -20.85
N ASP A 280 11.09 -26.81 -20.15
CA ASP A 280 11.58 -28.09 -19.67
C ASP A 280 10.79 -28.51 -18.41
N SER A 281 10.03 -29.60 -18.54
CA SER A 281 9.30 -30.23 -17.44
C SER A 281 10.23 -30.83 -16.37
N CYS A 282 11.52 -30.99 -16.67
CA CYS A 282 12.58 -31.44 -15.77
C CYS A 282 13.91 -30.66 -15.97
N PRO A 283 13.99 -29.35 -15.63
CA PRO A 283 15.10 -28.41 -15.95
C PRO A 283 16.52 -28.78 -15.49
N THR A 284 16.67 -29.92 -14.81
CA THR A 284 17.92 -30.38 -14.21
C THR A 284 18.21 -31.85 -14.52
N THR A 285 17.44 -32.50 -15.40
CA THR A 285 17.49 -33.95 -15.65
C THR A 285 17.79 -34.28 -17.12
N PRO A 286 19.09 -34.31 -17.51
CA PRO A 286 19.48 -34.40 -18.91
C PRO A 286 18.90 -35.61 -19.65
N GLY A 287 18.30 -35.36 -20.82
CA GLY A 287 17.78 -36.39 -21.72
C GLY A 287 16.40 -36.91 -21.32
N ALA A 288 15.62 -36.10 -20.59
CA ALA A 288 14.20 -36.34 -20.38
C ALA A 288 13.46 -36.27 -21.73
N ASP A 289 12.36 -37.04 -21.87
CA ASP A 289 11.56 -37.03 -23.11
C ASP A 289 10.37 -36.06 -23.03
N GLN A 290 10.45 -35.07 -22.12
CA GLN A 290 9.42 -34.07 -21.83
C GLN A 290 8.03 -34.68 -21.59
N ARG A 291 7.99 -35.93 -21.10
CA ARG A 291 6.74 -36.62 -20.83
C ARG A 291 6.27 -36.25 -19.43
N ASP A 292 5.06 -35.73 -19.37
CA ASP A 292 4.28 -35.50 -18.17
C ASP A 292 2.96 -36.29 -18.30
N SER A 293 2.84 -37.39 -17.56
CA SER A 293 1.73 -38.34 -17.70
C SER A 293 0.47 -37.96 -16.92
N ASP A 294 0.59 -37.19 -15.84
CA ASP A 294 -0.51 -36.71 -15.01
C ASP A 294 -0.85 -35.23 -15.23
N GLY A 295 0.01 -34.47 -15.92
CA GLY A 295 -0.28 -33.14 -16.44
C GLY A 295 -0.09 -32.03 -15.41
N ASN A 296 0.74 -32.24 -14.38
CA ASN A 296 1.00 -31.25 -13.33
C ASN A 296 2.16 -30.28 -13.66
N GLY A 297 2.78 -30.40 -14.83
CA GLY A 297 3.90 -29.57 -15.27
C GLY A 297 5.27 -30.06 -14.82
N VAL A 298 5.34 -31.15 -14.03
CA VAL A 298 6.60 -31.81 -13.64
C VAL A 298 6.73 -33.10 -14.45
N GLY A 299 7.86 -33.28 -15.14
CA GLY A 299 8.03 -34.44 -16.02
C GLY A 299 8.15 -35.76 -15.23
N ASP A 300 7.70 -36.86 -15.83
CA ASP A 300 7.76 -38.24 -15.30
C ASP A 300 9.16 -38.62 -14.76
N ALA A 301 10.21 -38.01 -15.31
CA ALA A 301 11.60 -38.28 -14.95
C ALA A 301 12.04 -37.65 -13.62
N CYS A 302 11.37 -36.57 -13.19
CA CYS A 302 11.70 -35.79 -12.00
C CYS A 302 10.51 -35.63 -11.03
N ASP A 303 9.31 -36.10 -11.38
CA ASP A 303 8.13 -36.08 -10.52
C ASP A 303 8.24 -37.12 -9.36
N PRO A 304 8.26 -36.69 -8.09
CA PRO A 304 8.36 -37.58 -6.95
C PRO A 304 7.11 -38.44 -6.71
N CYS A 305 5.92 -37.93 -6.98
CA CYS A 305 4.63 -38.61 -6.77
C CYS A 305 4.35 -39.66 -7.83
N TRP A 306 4.76 -39.40 -9.08
CA TRP A 306 4.79 -40.36 -10.17
C TRP A 306 5.80 -41.48 -9.90
N LEU A 307 7.03 -41.15 -9.48
CA LEU A 307 8.08 -42.14 -9.16
C LEU A 307 7.74 -43.00 -7.94
N ALA A 308 7.07 -42.44 -6.94
CA ALA A 308 6.63 -43.16 -5.74
C ALA A 308 5.32 -43.94 -5.95
N ALA A 309 4.60 -43.70 -7.05
CA ALA A 309 3.25 -44.21 -7.31
C ALA A 309 2.27 -43.92 -6.15
N THR A 310 2.43 -42.75 -5.52
CA THR A 310 1.62 -42.26 -4.40
C THR A 310 0.42 -41.43 -4.87
N GLY A 311 0.52 -40.82 -6.06
CA GLY A 311 -0.51 -39.94 -6.61
C GLY A 311 -0.48 -38.54 -6.01
N ASP A 312 -1.07 -37.60 -6.74
CA ASP A 312 -1.28 -36.19 -6.42
C ASP A 312 -2.65 -35.84 -7.02
N ALA A 313 -3.63 -35.55 -6.17
CA ALA A 313 -5.03 -35.52 -6.58
C ALA A 313 -5.51 -34.14 -7.05
N ASP A 314 -4.84 -33.07 -6.64
CA ASP A 314 -5.13 -31.69 -7.03
C ASP A 314 -3.99 -31.01 -7.81
N LEU A 315 -2.91 -31.76 -8.09
CA LEU A 315 -1.81 -31.40 -8.97
C LEU A 315 -0.97 -30.23 -8.43
N ASP A 316 -0.76 -30.20 -7.13
CA ASP A 316 0.02 -29.16 -6.45
C ASP A 316 1.47 -29.55 -6.15
N THR A 317 1.91 -30.73 -6.63
CA THR A 317 3.24 -31.33 -6.47
C THR A 317 3.54 -31.91 -5.08
N VAL A 318 2.58 -31.88 -4.15
CA VAL A 318 2.64 -32.57 -2.87
C VAL A 318 1.88 -33.89 -2.97
N CYS A 319 2.53 -34.99 -2.58
CA CYS A 319 1.91 -36.30 -2.75
C CYS A 319 0.75 -36.50 -1.77
N ASP A 320 -0.31 -37.17 -2.22
CA ASP A 320 -1.53 -37.52 -1.48
C ASP A 320 -1.35 -37.93 0.02
N PRO A 321 -0.30 -38.68 0.42
CA PRO A 321 -0.09 -39.05 1.82
C PRO A 321 0.55 -37.95 2.70
N GLU A 322 1.19 -36.96 2.07
CA GLU A 322 1.91 -35.85 2.68
C GLU A 322 1.15 -34.51 2.54
N ASP A 323 0.03 -34.50 1.79
CA ASP A 323 -0.76 -33.33 1.47
C ASP A 323 -1.89 -33.05 2.50
N ASN A 324 -1.80 -31.91 3.19
CA ASN A 324 -2.76 -31.42 4.17
C ASN A 324 -4.01 -30.76 3.54
N CYS A 325 -4.05 -30.56 2.22
CA CYS A 325 -5.26 -30.23 1.46
C CYS A 325 -5.43 -31.03 0.18
N ARG A 326 -5.31 -32.36 0.25
CA ARG A 326 -5.54 -33.39 -0.80
C ARG A 326 -6.43 -33.11 -2.03
N SER A 327 -7.39 -32.21 -1.98
CA SER A 327 -8.28 -31.90 -3.11
C SER A 327 -8.34 -30.40 -3.43
N THR A 328 -7.45 -29.61 -2.88
CA THR A 328 -7.40 -28.16 -2.95
C THR A 328 -5.96 -27.70 -3.00
N TYR A 329 -5.50 -27.40 -4.23
CA TYR A 329 -4.17 -26.91 -4.56
C TYR A 329 -3.56 -25.97 -3.49
N ASN A 330 -2.53 -26.44 -2.80
CA ASN A 330 -1.82 -25.70 -1.75
C ASN A 330 -0.34 -26.17 -1.62
N PRO A 331 0.51 -25.87 -2.62
CA PRO A 331 1.89 -26.37 -2.67
C PRO A 331 2.76 -25.93 -1.47
N ASP A 332 2.33 -24.90 -0.72
CA ASP A 332 3.01 -24.40 0.46
C ASP A 332 2.75 -25.22 1.73
N GLN A 333 1.72 -26.07 1.72
CA GLN A 333 1.27 -26.87 2.86
C GLN A 333 1.09 -26.02 4.12
N ALA A 334 0.68 -24.76 3.97
CA ALA A 334 0.44 -23.86 5.09
C ALA A 334 -0.64 -24.44 6.00
N ASP A 335 -0.34 -24.55 7.30
CA ASP A 335 -1.20 -25.10 8.35
C ASP A 335 -0.98 -24.22 9.58
N THR A 336 -1.73 -23.13 9.63
CA THR A 336 -1.49 -22.03 10.58
C THR A 336 -1.92 -22.40 12.00
N ASP A 337 -2.97 -23.22 12.15
CA ASP A 337 -3.46 -23.67 13.46
C ASP A 337 -2.93 -25.06 13.89
N ARG A 338 -2.19 -25.74 13.01
CA ARG A 338 -1.45 -26.99 13.23
C ARG A 338 -2.35 -28.17 13.54
N ASP A 339 -3.48 -28.27 12.86
CA ASP A 339 -4.42 -29.38 13.01
C ASP A 339 -4.27 -30.46 11.91
N ASP A 340 -3.22 -30.34 11.07
CA ASP A 340 -2.96 -31.15 9.88
C ASP A 340 -4.01 -30.96 8.76
N HIS A 341 -4.79 -29.87 8.79
CA HIS A 341 -5.59 -29.36 7.67
C HIS A 341 -4.96 -28.08 7.12
N GLY A 342 -4.69 -28.02 5.82
CA GLY A 342 -4.06 -26.83 5.26
C GLY A 342 -5.02 -25.63 5.22
N ASP A 343 -4.49 -24.42 5.34
CA ASP A 343 -5.24 -23.17 5.43
C ASP A 343 -6.21 -22.96 4.25
N ARG A 344 -5.89 -23.52 3.08
CA ARG A 344 -6.70 -23.42 1.85
C ARG A 344 -7.97 -24.26 1.90
N CYS A 345 -7.97 -25.33 2.68
CA CYS A 345 -9.08 -26.27 2.82
C CYS A 345 -9.64 -26.33 4.24
N ASP A 346 -9.10 -25.53 5.16
CA ASP A 346 -9.58 -25.43 6.54
C ASP A 346 -10.85 -24.55 6.65
N PRO A 347 -12.01 -25.14 7.06
CA PRO A 347 -13.20 -24.37 7.39
C PRO A 347 -13.13 -23.64 8.74
N THR A 348 -12.18 -24.01 9.60
CA THR A 348 -11.74 -23.22 10.75
C THR A 348 -10.56 -22.35 10.32
N CYS A 349 -10.28 -21.27 11.05
CA CYS A 349 -9.13 -20.45 10.72
C CYS A 349 -8.69 -19.62 11.94
N GLY A 350 -7.40 -19.32 12.02
CA GLY A 350 -6.77 -18.63 13.15
C GLY A 350 -5.37 -19.16 13.43
N ALA A 351 -4.71 -18.62 14.46
CA ALA A 351 -3.38 -19.04 14.90
C ALA A 351 -3.30 -19.03 16.43
N ILE A 352 -2.44 -19.88 16.98
CA ILE A 352 -2.03 -19.81 18.40
C ILE A 352 -0.61 -19.26 18.46
N ILE A 353 -0.46 -18.04 18.99
CA ILE A 353 0.81 -17.34 19.12
C ILE A 353 1.32 -17.38 20.56
N ASP A 354 2.64 -17.43 20.74
CA ASP A 354 3.29 -17.68 22.04
C ASP A 354 4.61 -16.90 22.18
N ASN A 355 4.76 -16.13 23.28
CA ASN A 355 5.98 -15.37 23.59
C ASN A 355 6.83 -15.97 24.74
N GLY A 356 6.49 -17.18 25.18
CA GLY A 356 7.10 -17.91 26.30
C GLY A 356 6.54 -17.56 27.68
N THR A 357 5.67 -16.55 27.80
CA THR A 357 4.99 -16.17 29.05
C THR A 357 3.47 -16.19 28.89
N VAL A 358 2.99 -15.61 27.80
CA VAL A 358 1.58 -15.55 27.42
C VAL A 358 1.41 -16.30 26.10
N GLN A 359 0.32 -17.04 26.01
CA GLN A 359 -0.13 -17.67 24.78
C GLN A 359 -1.52 -17.11 24.44
N LEU A 360 -1.74 -16.79 23.17
CA LEU A 360 -2.93 -16.13 22.66
C LEU A 360 -3.46 -16.89 21.44
N GLY A 361 -4.77 -17.15 21.38
CA GLY A 361 -5.43 -17.62 20.16
C GLY A 361 -5.97 -16.41 19.41
N VAL A 362 -5.61 -16.22 18.14
CA VAL A 362 -6.10 -15.13 17.28
C VAL A 362 -6.82 -15.73 16.08
N ASN A 363 -8.12 -15.47 15.95
CA ASN A 363 -8.92 -15.90 14.81
C ASN A 363 -8.70 -14.96 13.61
N CYS A 364 -9.08 -15.38 12.40
CA CYS A 364 -8.92 -14.59 11.19
C CYS A 364 -9.70 -13.29 11.17
N GLU A 365 -10.83 -13.20 11.88
CA GLU A 365 -11.55 -11.95 12.08
C GLU A 365 -10.99 -11.13 13.24
N GLY A 366 -9.86 -11.53 13.84
CA GLY A 366 -9.14 -10.73 14.84
C GLY A 366 -9.72 -10.82 16.26
N HIS A 367 -10.62 -11.76 16.55
CA HIS A 367 -11.08 -12.05 17.92
C HIS A 367 -10.30 -13.22 18.54
N LEU A 368 -10.36 -13.39 19.87
CA LEU A 368 -9.53 -14.39 20.57
C LEU A 368 -10.24 -15.74 20.80
N ASN A 369 -11.06 -16.20 19.85
CA ASN A 369 -11.72 -17.50 19.96
C ASN A 369 -11.22 -18.43 18.86
N VAL A 370 -10.15 -19.19 19.13
CA VAL A 370 -9.59 -20.15 18.16
C VAL A 370 -9.92 -21.57 18.62
N PRO A 371 -10.50 -22.43 17.77
CA PRO A 371 -10.64 -23.86 18.08
C PRO A 371 -9.28 -24.49 18.43
N PHE A 372 -9.23 -25.36 19.44
CA PHE A 372 -7.99 -26.04 19.82
C PHE A 372 -8.25 -27.50 20.18
N ALA A 373 -8.08 -28.38 19.18
CA ALA A 373 -8.49 -29.78 19.24
C ALA A 373 -7.80 -30.59 20.36
N ASP A 374 -6.54 -30.26 20.65
CA ASP A 374 -5.69 -30.95 21.62
C ASP A 374 -5.43 -30.13 22.90
N ASP A 375 -6.36 -29.25 23.27
CA ASP A 375 -6.21 -28.47 24.50
C ASP A 375 -5.96 -29.36 25.73
N PRO A 376 -4.82 -29.20 26.46
CA PRO A 376 -4.50 -30.00 27.64
C PRO A 376 -5.55 -29.96 28.75
N LEU A 377 -6.39 -28.92 28.79
CA LEU A 377 -7.48 -28.76 29.75
C LEU A 377 -8.83 -29.29 29.25
N GLY A 378 -8.93 -29.63 27.95
CA GLY A 378 -10.13 -30.14 27.32
C GLY A 378 -11.24 -29.10 27.13
N LEU A 379 -10.89 -27.81 27.03
CA LEU A 379 -11.84 -26.71 26.80
C LEU A 379 -12.19 -26.57 25.32
N GLY A 380 -11.30 -27.03 24.43
CA GLY A 380 -11.53 -27.10 22.98
C GLY A 380 -11.35 -25.76 22.27
N THR A 381 -10.88 -24.73 22.97
CA THR A 381 -10.58 -23.40 22.44
C THR A 381 -9.33 -22.83 23.10
N MET A 382 -8.64 -21.94 22.38
CA MET A 382 -7.57 -21.10 22.87
C MET A 382 -7.99 -19.63 22.74
N GLY A 383 -7.89 -18.89 23.84
CA GLY A 383 -8.07 -17.45 23.91
C GLY A 383 -6.86 -16.79 24.54
N LEU A 384 -6.73 -16.82 25.86
CA LEU A 384 -5.61 -16.21 26.58
C LEU A 384 -5.15 -17.09 27.74
N ARG A 385 -3.85 -17.44 27.74
CA ARG A 385 -3.25 -18.38 28.69
C ARG A 385 -1.96 -17.87 29.30
N TYR A 386 -1.81 -18.08 30.60
CA TYR A 386 -0.58 -17.78 31.34
C TYR A 386 0.26 -19.05 31.47
N LEU A 387 1.31 -19.17 30.67
CA LEU A 387 2.12 -20.38 30.55
C LEU A 387 2.79 -20.83 31.86
N PRO A 388 3.28 -19.94 32.75
CA PRO A 388 3.89 -20.36 34.01
C PRO A 388 2.98 -21.18 34.93
N THR A 389 1.65 -20.98 34.86
CA THR A 389 0.67 -21.78 35.60
C THR A 389 -0.10 -22.75 34.70
N GLY A 390 -0.12 -22.50 33.39
CA GLY A 390 -0.96 -23.20 32.41
C GLY A 390 -2.45 -22.81 32.49
N ASN A 391 -2.81 -21.84 33.33
CA ASN A 391 -4.21 -21.44 33.52
C ASN A 391 -4.66 -20.50 32.40
N PRO A 392 -5.89 -20.63 31.91
CA PRO A 392 -6.48 -19.67 30.99
C PRO A 392 -7.28 -18.57 31.71
N GLY A 393 -7.54 -17.49 30.97
CA GLY A 393 -8.37 -16.37 31.39
C GLY A 393 -9.52 -16.05 30.45
N LEU A 394 -9.45 -16.46 29.18
CA LEU A 394 -10.50 -16.26 28.16
C LEU A 394 -10.95 -17.56 27.47
N ASP A 395 -10.30 -18.70 27.74
CA ASP A 395 -10.61 -19.99 27.11
C ASP A 395 -11.90 -20.58 27.72
N THR A 396 -13.00 -20.62 26.98
CA THR A 396 -14.28 -21.16 27.48
C THR A 396 -15.14 -21.85 26.43
N PHE A 397 -16.18 -22.57 26.91
CA PHE A 397 -17.26 -23.08 26.07
C PHE A 397 -18.17 -21.99 25.49
N ALA A 398 -18.17 -20.80 26.09
CA ALA A 398 -19.07 -19.71 25.75
C ALA A 398 -18.53 -18.83 24.62
N ARG A 399 -17.20 -18.77 24.37
CA ARG A 399 -16.56 -18.03 23.24
C ARG A 399 -17.05 -16.59 23.08
N THR A 400 -17.03 -15.86 24.18
CA THR A 400 -17.65 -14.55 24.39
C THR A 400 -16.66 -13.38 24.25
N GLU A 401 -15.38 -13.63 24.00
CA GLU A 401 -14.45 -12.58 23.59
C GLU A 401 -14.81 -12.07 22.20
N GLY A 402 -14.77 -10.76 22.00
CA GLY A 402 -15.06 -10.19 20.70
C GLY A 402 -14.73 -8.71 20.58
N TRP A 403 -14.99 -8.21 19.39
CA TRP A 403 -14.84 -6.81 19.07
C TRP A 403 -15.86 -6.38 18.01
N GLY A 404 -16.12 -5.07 17.94
CA GLY A 404 -16.92 -4.48 16.87
C GLY A 404 -16.46 -3.08 16.52
N ALA A 405 -16.68 -2.68 15.28
CA ALA A 405 -16.50 -1.31 14.81
C ALA A 405 -17.73 -0.86 14.03
N ALA A 406 -18.02 0.44 14.08
CA ALA A 406 -19.19 0.98 13.44
C ALA A 406 -18.99 2.42 12.96
N ASP A 407 -19.71 2.76 11.90
CA ASP A 407 -20.02 4.14 11.55
C ASP A 407 -21.39 4.51 12.14
N ALA A 408 -21.36 5.38 13.16
CA ALA A 408 -22.56 5.84 13.84
C ALA A 408 -23.43 6.78 12.99
N MET A 409 -22.92 7.33 11.88
CA MET A 409 -23.70 8.19 10.98
C MET A 409 -24.59 7.37 10.05
N MET A 410 -24.04 6.36 9.39
CA MET A 410 -24.82 5.49 8.50
C MET A 410 -25.49 4.31 9.21
N GLY A 411 -25.16 4.06 10.48
CA GLY A 411 -25.66 2.92 11.23
C GLY A 411 -25.07 1.57 10.78
N THR A 412 -23.93 1.62 10.10
CA THR A 412 -23.19 0.44 9.64
C THR A 412 -22.33 -0.08 10.77
N ALA A 413 -22.40 -1.39 11.06
CA ALA A 413 -21.57 -2.04 12.07
C ALA A 413 -21.13 -3.43 11.63
N GLY A 414 -19.89 -3.77 11.94
CA GLY A 414 -19.33 -5.12 11.81
C GLY A 414 -18.72 -5.55 13.13
N TYR A 415 -18.89 -6.81 13.50
CA TYR A 415 -18.42 -7.34 14.77
C TYR A 415 -18.18 -8.84 14.73
N ALA A 416 -17.35 -9.33 15.64
CA ALA A 416 -16.98 -10.73 15.77
C ALA A 416 -17.08 -11.21 17.22
N ASN A 417 -17.95 -12.20 17.44
CA ASN A 417 -18.09 -12.98 18.67
C ASN A 417 -18.82 -14.30 18.35
N HIS A 418 -18.35 -15.44 18.87
CA HIS A 418 -18.95 -16.76 18.54
C HIS A 418 -19.97 -17.26 19.58
N GLY A 419 -20.03 -16.61 20.72
CA GLY A 419 -20.83 -17.00 21.86
C GLY A 419 -22.18 -16.33 21.92
N ILE A 420 -22.13 -15.03 22.17
CA ILE A 420 -23.32 -14.19 22.39
C ILE A 420 -24.02 -13.93 21.06
N ASP A 421 -23.24 -13.52 20.06
CA ASP A 421 -23.77 -13.05 18.79
C ASP A 421 -23.89 -14.17 17.73
N GLY A 422 -23.31 -15.34 18.02
CA GLY A 422 -23.46 -16.57 17.23
C GLY A 422 -22.50 -16.72 16.05
N SER A 423 -21.99 -15.63 15.48
CA SER A 423 -20.94 -15.62 14.45
C SER A 423 -20.45 -14.18 14.16
N PRO A 424 -19.33 -14.02 13.44
CA PRO A 424 -19.00 -12.76 12.78
C PRO A 424 -20.18 -12.23 11.95
N TYR A 425 -20.38 -10.91 11.99
CA TYR A 425 -21.45 -10.21 11.29
C TYR A 425 -20.86 -9.06 10.48
N ARG A 426 -21.19 -9.02 9.18
CA ARG A 426 -20.72 -8.01 8.21
C ARG A 426 -19.20 -7.82 8.19
N LEU A 427 -18.46 -8.89 8.45
CA LEU A 427 -17.01 -8.93 8.30
C LEU A 427 -16.66 -9.72 7.04
N GLN A 428 -15.93 -9.10 6.13
CA GLN A 428 -15.29 -9.77 5.01
C GLN A 428 -13.79 -9.85 5.29
N ARG A 429 -13.24 -11.06 5.40
CA ARG A 429 -11.80 -11.26 5.57
C ARG A 429 -11.05 -10.74 4.34
N VAL A 430 -10.11 -9.84 4.56
CA VAL A 430 -9.19 -9.34 3.54
C VAL A 430 -7.93 -10.18 3.54
N SER A 431 -7.30 -10.34 4.70
CA SER A 431 -6.11 -11.17 4.88
C SER A 431 -5.98 -11.65 6.33
N PHE A 432 -5.26 -12.76 6.50
CA PHE A 432 -4.78 -13.24 7.79
C PHE A 432 -3.38 -13.83 7.58
N SER A 433 -2.44 -13.49 8.45
CA SER A 433 -1.11 -14.09 8.47
C SER A 433 -0.63 -14.25 9.90
N ALA A 434 0.19 -15.27 10.16
CA ALA A 434 0.74 -15.50 11.48
C ALA A 434 2.15 -16.09 11.42
N THR A 435 2.89 -15.84 12.49
CA THR A 435 4.16 -16.49 12.82
C THR A 435 3.98 -17.21 14.16
N PRO A 436 5.01 -17.90 14.71
CA PRO A 436 4.89 -18.52 16.03
C PRO A 436 4.56 -17.55 17.17
N ASP A 437 4.88 -16.26 17.04
CA ASP A 437 4.73 -15.28 18.11
C ASP A 437 3.94 -14.02 17.72
N SER A 438 3.53 -13.85 16.45
CA SER A 438 2.71 -12.71 15.98
C SER A 438 1.59 -13.14 15.04
N ALA A 439 0.54 -12.32 14.92
CA ALA A 439 -0.55 -12.54 13.97
C ALA A 439 -1.16 -11.22 13.50
N VAL A 440 -1.47 -11.11 12.20
CA VAL A 440 -2.14 -9.95 11.60
C VAL A 440 -3.45 -10.40 10.99
N SER A 441 -4.54 -9.77 11.41
CA SER A 441 -5.89 -9.95 10.84
C SER A 441 -6.33 -8.65 10.20
N THR A 442 -6.81 -8.70 8.95
CA THR A 442 -7.45 -7.55 8.29
C THR A 442 -8.83 -7.94 7.77
N VAL A 443 -9.84 -7.15 8.14
CA VAL A 443 -11.22 -7.33 7.71
C VAL A 443 -11.82 -6.04 7.16
N GLN A 444 -12.77 -6.19 6.24
CA GLN A 444 -13.57 -5.12 5.67
C GLN A 444 -14.98 -5.18 6.25
N ILE A 445 -15.54 -4.04 6.62
CA ILE A 445 -16.92 -3.87 7.08
C ILE A 445 -17.70 -3.10 6.01
N ASP A 446 -18.53 -3.81 5.24
CA ASP A 446 -19.44 -3.26 4.21
C ASP A 446 -18.84 -2.20 3.28
N GLY A 447 -17.54 -2.28 2.98
CA GLY A 447 -16.83 -1.27 2.18
C GLY A 447 -16.59 0.08 2.87
N ALA A 448 -17.09 0.28 4.10
CA ALA A 448 -16.99 1.55 4.82
C ALA A 448 -15.74 1.64 5.73
N LEU A 449 -15.42 0.56 6.43
CA LEU A 449 -14.28 0.52 7.35
C LEU A 449 -13.38 -0.67 7.03
N ARG A 450 -12.07 -0.45 6.98
CA ARG A 450 -11.06 -1.51 7.00
C ARG A 450 -10.41 -1.53 8.37
N VAL A 451 -10.47 -2.69 9.04
CA VAL A 451 -9.94 -2.87 10.40
C VAL A 451 -8.79 -3.88 10.34
N THR A 452 -7.63 -3.47 10.83
CA THR A 452 -6.45 -4.33 10.96
C THR A 452 -6.08 -4.46 12.44
N HIS A 453 -5.91 -5.70 12.90
CA HIS A 453 -5.34 -6.05 14.20
C HIS A 453 -3.98 -6.69 13.99
N ASP A 454 -2.91 -6.03 14.43
CA ASP A 454 -1.54 -6.57 14.46
C ASP A 454 -1.16 -6.97 15.89
N TYR A 455 -1.19 -8.27 16.17
CA TYR A 455 -0.85 -8.89 17.45
C TYR A 455 0.63 -9.25 17.50
N ARG A 456 1.35 -8.72 18.50
CA ARG A 456 2.79 -8.97 18.69
C ARG A 456 3.21 -8.92 20.16
N PRO A 457 4.33 -9.56 20.55
CA PRO A 457 4.84 -9.44 21.90
C PRO A 457 5.22 -7.99 22.24
N SER A 458 4.85 -7.51 23.43
CA SER A 458 5.26 -6.16 23.85
C SER A 458 6.77 -6.11 24.08
N SER A 459 7.43 -5.11 23.49
CA SER A 459 8.86 -4.84 23.70
C SER A 459 9.18 -4.35 25.11
N ALA A 460 8.19 -3.76 25.80
CA ALA A 460 8.34 -3.21 27.14
C ALA A 460 8.26 -4.28 28.24
N THR A 461 7.51 -5.37 28.02
CA THR A 461 7.28 -6.40 29.02
C THR A 461 6.85 -7.75 28.42
N PRO A 462 7.40 -8.89 28.88
CA PRO A 462 6.99 -10.21 28.39
C PRO A 462 5.58 -10.61 28.86
N SER A 463 5.01 -9.89 29.83
CA SER A 463 3.67 -10.17 30.37
C SER A 463 2.53 -9.74 29.45
N LEU A 464 2.80 -8.98 28.40
CA LEU A 464 1.79 -8.43 27.50
C LEU A 464 2.09 -8.75 26.03
N TYR A 465 1.02 -9.04 25.30
CA TYR A 465 0.89 -8.83 23.88
C TYR A 465 0.36 -7.42 23.64
N GLU A 466 0.96 -6.73 22.67
CA GLU A 466 0.44 -5.50 22.08
C GLU A 466 -0.40 -5.85 20.86
N VAL A 467 -1.52 -5.14 20.69
CA VAL A 467 -2.35 -5.20 19.51
C VAL A 467 -2.44 -3.79 18.94
N VAL A 468 -1.77 -3.54 17.82
CA VAL A 468 -1.95 -2.28 17.09
C VAL A 468 -3.22 -2.42 16.26
N VAL A 469 -4.20 -1.54 16.54
CA VAL A 469 -5.47 -1.53 15.84
C VAL A 469 -5.50 -0.32 14.92
N THR A 470 -5.60 -0.58 13.62
CA THR A 470 -5.75 0.46 12.60
C THR A 470 -7.15 0.35 12.01
N ILE A 471 -7.91 1.44 12.05
CA ILE A 471 -9.23 1.53 11.43
C ILE A 471 -9.22 2.64 10.39
N GLU A 472 -9.34 2.26 9.14
CA GLU A 472 -9.34 3.17 8.00
C GLU A 472 -10.77 3.37 7.48
N ASN A 473 -11.10 4.61 7.13
CA ASN A 473 -12.32 4.91 6.41
C ASN A 473 -12.11 4.69 4.91
N THR A 474 -12.68 3.61 4.39
CA THR A 474 -12.60 3.25 2.96
C THR A 474 -13.81 3.72 2.15
N SER A 475 -14.74 4.45 2.78
CA SER A 475 -15.90 5.04 2.10
C SER A 475 -15.56 6.39 1.44
N GLU A 476 -16.49 6.91 0.64
CA GLU A 476 -16.37 8.22 0.00
C GLU A 476 -16.81 9.39 0.91
N SER A 477 -17.25 9.12 2.14
CA SER A 477 -17.80 10.12 3.08
C SER A 477 -17.20 10.02 4.48
N ASP A 478 -17.29 11.11 5.26
CA ASP A 478 -16.91 11.07 6.68
C ASP A 478 -17.70 9.99 7.43
N VAL A 479 -17.03 9.24 8.30
CA VAL A 479 -17.65 8.27 9.21
C VAL A 479 -17.50 8.73 10.65
N HIS A 480 -18.51 8.48 11.49
CA HIS A 480 -18.39 8.68 12.94
C HIS A 480 -17.99 7.36 13.58
N LEU A 481 -16.69 7.20 13.81
CA LEU A 481 -16.08 5.93 14.21
C LEU A 481 -16.38 5.60 15.68
N ARG A 482 -16.99 4.42 15.88
CA ARG A 482 -17.11 3.75 17.17
C ARG A 482 -16.38 2.42 17.15
N TYR A 483 -15.81 2.04 18.29
CA TYR A 483 -15.20 0.74 18.51
C TYR A 483 -15.67 0.14 19.82
N ARG A 484 -15.78 -1.18 19.88
CA ARG A 484 -16.14 -1.93 21.08
C ARG A 484 -15.17 -3.09 21.27
N ARG A 485 -14.73 -3.30 22.50
CA ARG A 485 -14.10 -4.56 22.93
C ARG A 485 -14.92 -5.21 24.05
N VAL A 486 -15.11 -6.52 23.95
CA VAL A 486 -15.88 -7.29 24.93
C VAL A 486 -15.17 -8.58 25.30
N MET A 487 -15.22 -8.93 26.58
CA MET A 487 -14.61 -10.12 27.13
C MET A 487 -15.37 -10.67 28.32
N ASP A 488 -15.23 -11.97 28.53
CA ASP A 488 -15.82 -12.72 29.62
C ASP A 488 -14.69 -13.40 30.40
N TRP A 489 -14.39 -12.86 31.58
CA TRP A 489 -13.27 -13.35 32.35
C TRP A 489 -13.64 -14.67 33.00
N ASN A 490 -12.92 -15.72 32.62
CA ASN A 490 -13.11 -17.07 33.13
C ASN A 490 -11.80 -17.56 33.71
N ILE A 491 -11.52 -17.16 34.95
CA ILE A 491 -10.17 -17.22 35.49
C ILE A 491 -9.93 -18.52 36.26
N TYR A 492 -9.12 -19.41 35.69
CA TYR A 492 -8.67 -20.59 36.41
C TYR A 492 -7.75 -20.26 37.59
N PRO A 493 -7.82 -21.02 38.70
CA PRO A 493 -8.62 -22.24 38.89
C PRO A 493 -10.07 -22.04 39.36
N ALA A 494 -10.60 -20.82 39.37
CA ALA A 494 -11.90 -20.47 39.93
C ALA A 494 -12.87 -19.95 38.85
N LEU A 495 -13.17 -20.80 37.85
CA LEU A 495 -14.13 -20.48 36.79
C LEU A 495 -15.47 -19.94 37.31
N TYR A 496 -16.01 -18.92 36.64
CA TYR A 496 -17.27 -18.24 36.95
C TYR A 496 -17.27 -17.57 38.34
N SER A 497 -16.09 -17.40 38.91
CA SER A 497 -15.87 -16.81 40.22
C SER A 497 -14.64 -15.94 40.15
N GLU A 498 -14.77 -14.80 39.49
CA GLU A 498 -13.70 -13.87 39.23
C GLU A 498 -13.82 -12.61 40.09
N LEU A 499 -12.69 -12.00 40.42
CA LEU A 499 -12.65 -10.62 40.88
C LEU A 499 -12.15 -9.76 39.71
N VAL A 500 -12.97 -8.81 39.27
CA VAL A 500 -12.68 -7.95 38.11
C VAL A 500 -12.50 -6.49 38.57
N THR A 501 -11.43 -5.88 38.09
CA THR A 501 -11.24 -4.43 38.11
C THR A 501 -11.45 -3.92 36.68
N VAL A 502 -12.20 -2.82 36.52
CA VAL A 502 -12.31 -2.06 35.28
C VAL A 502 -12.09 -0.59 35.63
N ASP A 503 -11.05 -0.02 35.03
CA ASP A 503 -10.62 1.35 35.23
C ASP A 503 -10.55 2.04 33.86
N PRO A 504 -11.48 2.96 33.51
CA PRO A 504 -11.42 3.73 32.28
C PRO A 504 -10.31 4.79 32.32
N GLY A 505 -9.71 5.03 33.49
CA GLY A 505 -8.59 5.92 33.70
C GLY A 505 -8.76 7.30 33.07
N ALA A 506 -7.81 7.69 32.21
CA ALA A 506 -7.73 9.02 31.62
C ALA A 506 -8.14 9.10 30.14
N ALA A 507 -8.52 7.97 29.53
CA ALA A 507 -8.92 7.91 28.13
C ALA A 507 -10.25 8.65 27.92
N ALA A 508 -10.23 9.72 27.11
CA ALA A 508 -11.38 10.61 26.92
C ALA A 508 -12.43 10.03 25.95
N GLU A 509 -11.98 9.14 25.09
CA GLU A 509 -12.71 8.43 24.06
C GLU A 509 -13.52 7.25 24.60
N ILE A 510 -13.22 6.76 25.82
CA ILE A 510 -14.03 5.71 26.45
C ILE A 510 -15.35 6.33 26.92
N THR A 511 -16.45 5.93 26.29
CA THR A 511 -17.79 6.44 26.58
C THR A 511 -18.55 5.54 27.54
N HIS A 512 -18.24 4.25 27.57
CA HIS A 512 -18.94 3.29 28.42
C HIS A 512 -18.06 2.09 28.80
N THR A 513 -18.27 1.59 30.02
CA THR A 513 -17.69 0.32 30.49
C THR A 513 -18.71 -0.49 31.28
N ASP A 514 -18.65 -1.82 31.17
CA ASP A 514 -19.56 -2.75 31.84
C ASP A 514 -18.82 -4.03 32.27
N LEU A 515 -19.33 -4.73 33.28
CA LEU A 515 -18.73 -5.94 33.89
C LEU A 515 -19.49 -7.23 33.55
N GLY A 516 -20.48 -7.17 32.66
CA GLY A 516 -21.27 -8.31 32.23
C GLY A 516 -20.46 -9.31 31.42
N ALA A 517 -20.50 -10.57 31.84
CA ALA A 517 -19.91 -11.72 31.13
C ALA A 517 -20.61 -12.03 29.78
N TRP A 518 -21.80 -11.47 29.55
CA TRP A 518 -22.69 -11.81 28.43
C TRP A 518 -22.93 -10.64 27.48
N ASN A 519 -22.03 -9.66 27.49
CA ASN A 519 -22.13 -8.50 26.63
C ASN A 519 -21.90 -8.87 25.16
N THR A 520 -22.63 -8.22 24.27
CA THR A 520 -22.48 -8.37 22.81
C THR A 520 -21.33 -7.53 22.27
N ALA A 521 -20.71 -7.98 21.18
CA ALA A 521 -19.70 -7.22 20.45
C ALA A 521 -20.30 -6.12 19.55
N HIS A 522 -21.63 -6.03 19.43
CA HIS A 522 -22.32 -5.06 18.58
C HIS A 522 -22.21 -3.62 19.13
N PRO A 523 -21.53 -2.67 18.45
CA PRO A 523 -21.23 -1.33 19.00
C PRO A 523 -22.45 -0.45 19.32
N PHE A 524 -23.62 -0.73 18.74
CA PHE A 524 -24.86 0.02 19.04
C PHE A 524 -25.77 -0.63 20.08
N ASP A 525 -25.45 -1.83 20.58
CA ASP A 525 -26.32 -2.48 21.57
C ASP A 525 -25.95 -2.05 22.98
N HIS A 526 -26.98 -1.77 23.77
CA HIS A 526 -26.89 -1.34 25.17
C HIS A 526 -27.99 -2.02 26.02
N ALA A 527 -28.10 -3.35 25.94
CA ALA A 527 -28.88 -4.13 26.90
C ALA A 527 -28.08 -4.27 28.21
N GLY A 528 -28.31 -3.39 29.19
CA GLY A 528 -27.49 -3.31 30.42
C GLY A 528 -27.46 -4.58 31.28
N PHE A 529 -26.46 -4.67 32.17
CA PHE A 529 -26.62 -4.64 33.63
C PHE A 529 -25.33 -5.16 34.31
N LEU A 530 -24.27 -4.35 34.40
CA LEU A 530 -23.42 -4.14 35.59
C LEU A 530 -22.41 -3.01 35.25
N PRO A 531 -22.77 -1.72 35.40
CA PRO A 531 -21.91 -0.63 34.96
C PRO A 531 -20.56 -0.63 35.69
N GLY A 532 -19.48 -0.40 34.94
CA GLY A 532 -18.18 0.02 35.48
C GLY A 532 -18.11 1.55 35.69
N PRO A 533 -17.01 2.11 36.20
CA PRO A 533 -15.79 1.43 36.68
C PRO A 533 -16.02 0.61 37.95
N ALA A 534 -15.13 -0.34 38.22
CA ALA A 534 -15.13 -1.07 39.48
C ALA A 534 -13.74 -1.55 39.89
N GLU A 535 -13.53 -1.72 41.19
CA GLU A 535 -12.29 -2.23 41.76
C GLU A 535 -12.56 -3.55 42.49
N ASP A 536 -11.88 -4.61 42.06
CA ASP A 536 -11.96 -5.94 42.66
C ASP A 536 -13.40 -6.43 42.90
N PHE A 537 -14.30 -6.14 41.96
CA PHE A 537 -15.72 -6.49 42.02
C PHE A 537 -15.93 -7.99 41.84
N GLY A 538 -16.84 -8.57 42.61
CA GLY A 538 -17.09 -10.01 42.67
C GLY A 538 -16.92 -10.58 44.09
N PRO A 539 -16.73 -11.91 44.24
CA PRO A 539 -16.60 -12.88 43.16
C PRO A 539 -17.92 -13.13 42.42
N GLY A 540 -17.86 -13.31 41.10
CA GLY A 540 -18.99 -13.70 40.25
C GLY A 540 -18.52 -13.97 38.83
N ASP A 541 -19.43 -14.45 37.98
CA ASP A 541 -19.23 -14.63 36.55
C ASP A 541 -19.26 -13.25 35.89
N LEU A 542 -18.08 -12.69 35.62
CA LEU A 542 -17.88 -11.29 35.27
C LEU A 542 -17.02 -11.16 34.02
N GLY A 543 -17.35 -10.17 33.20
CA GLY A 543 -16.59 -9.78 32.01
C GLY A 543 -16.00 -8.39 32.14
N ALA A 544 -15.62 -7.85 30.99
CA ALA A 544 -15.37 -6.44 30.81
C ALA A 544 -15.80 -6.01 29.40
N LEU A 545 -16.31 -4.80 29.29
CA LEU A 545 -16.64 -4.16 28.02
C LEU A 545 -16.11 -2.74 28.04
N PHE A 546 -15.61 -2.30 26.89
CA PHE A 546 -15.15 -0.93 26.64
C PHE A 546 -15.72 -0.43 25.31
N ASP A 547 -16.48 0.65 25.38
CA ASP A 547 -16.97 1.40 24.22
C ASP A 547 -16.13 2.65 24.00
N PHE A 548 -15.68 2.82 22.77
CA PHE A 548 -14.88 3.94 22.32
C PHE A 548 -15.67 4.75 21.29
N ASP A 549 -15.62 6.07 21.44
CA ASP A 549 -16.09 7.03 20.45
C ASP A 549 -14.89 7.89 20.02
N PHE A 550 -14.44 7.68 18.79
CA PHE A 550 -13.27 8.36 18.22
C PHE A 550 -13.66 9.59 17.38
N GLY A 551 -14.96 9.90 17.26
CA GLY A 551 -15.45 11.03 16.48
C GLY A 551 -15.40 10.80 14.97
N LEU A 552 -15.25 11.90 14.22
CA LEU A 552 -15.24 11.87 12.76
C LEU A 552 -13.89 11.40 12.20
N LEU A 553 -13.94 10.53 11.19
CA LEU A 553 -12.81 10.07 10.41
C LEU A 553 -13.10 10.31 8.92
N ALA A 554 -12.26 11.09 8.24
CA ALA A 554 -12.48 11.47 6.85
C ALA A 554 -12.14 10.32 5.87
N PRO A 555 -12.65 10.34 4.62
CA PRO A 555 -12.29 9.36 3.60
C PRO A 555 -10.77 9.21 3.41
N GLY A 556 -10.27 7.98 3.45
CA GLY A 556 -8.85 7.66 3.33
C GLY A 556 -8.02 7.89 4.59
N ASP A 557 -8.55 8.55 5.63
CA ASP A 557 -7.88 8.69 6.91
C ASP A 557 -7.98 7.37 7.72
N ALA A 558 -7.01 7.17 8.62
CA ALA A 558 -7.00 6.05 9.56
C ALA A 558 -6.87 6.53 11.01
N HIS A 559 -7.55 5.83 11.91
CA HIS A 559 -7.39 5.97 13.35
C HIS A 559 -6.60 4.77 13.90
N VAL A 560 -5.56 5.06 14.69
CA VAL A 560 -4.66 4.03 15.25
C VAL A 560 -4.63 4.14 16.76
N PHE A 561 -4.84 3.00 17.43
CA PHE A 561 -4.74 2.89 18.88
C PHE A 561 -4.15 1.53 19.28
N ARG A 562 -3.75 1.40 20.54
CA ARG A 562 -3.11 0.18 21.05
C ARG A 562 -4.00 -0.49 22.09
N LEU A 563 -4.20 -1.78 21.93
CA LEU A 563 -4.75 -2.66 22.96
C LEU A 563 -3.64 -3.55 23.50
N PHE A 564 -3.83 -4.05 24.71
CA PHE A 564 -2.91 -5.01 25.31
C PHE A 564 -3.67 -6.17 25.92
N TYR A 565 -3.18 -7.38 25.69
CA TYR A 565 -3.65 -8.61 26.32
C TYR A 565 -2.52 -9.27 27.06
N GLY A 566 -2.78 -9.84 28.23
CA GLY A 566 -1.71 -10.59 28.87
C GLY A 566 -2.03 -11.14 30.23
N ALA A 567 -0.97 -11.56 30.92
CA ALA A 567 -1.07 -12.14 32.23
C ALA A 567 0.24 -11.99 33.02
N ALA A 568 0.08 -11.93 34.33
CA ALA A 568 1.15 -11.80 35.30
C ALA A 568 0.88 -12.70 36.52
N GLY A 569 1.93 -12.98 37.30
CA GLY A 569 1.82 -13.83 38.49
C GLY A 569 1.05 -13.18 39.66
N SER A 570 0.90 -11.85 39.65
CA SER A 570 0.20 -11.08 40.69
C SER A 570 -0.42 -9.80 40.13
N LYS A 571 -1.35 -9.19 40.88
CA LYS A 571 -1.94 -7.88 40.54
C LYS A 571 -0.88 -6.77 40.49
N ALA A 572 0.14 -6.84 41.35
CA ALA A 572 1.22 -5.86 41.38
C ALA A 572 2.10 -5.94 40.12
N ASP A 573 2.41 -7.15 39.66
CA ASP A 573 3.18 -7.36 38.44
C ASP A 573 2.37 -6.97 37.20
N ALA A 574 1.05 -7.23 37.19
CA ALA A 574 0.15 -6.77 36.13
C ALA A 574 0.12 -5.24 36.03
N LEU A 575 -0.04 -4.53 37.15
CA LEU A 575 0.01 -3.06 37.18
C LEU A 575 1.36 -2.51 36.72
N ALA A 576 2.47 -3.15 37.11
CA ALA A 576 3.80 -2.75 36.64
C ALA A 576 3.98 -2.94 35.12
N ALA A 577 3.37 -3.99 34.54
CA ALA A 577 3.36 -4.21 33.10
C ALA A 577 2.52 -3.14 32.37
N LEU A 578 1.39 -2.74 32.93
CA LEU A 578 0.54 -1.65 32.41
C LEU A 578 1.24 -0.29 32.44
N ASP A 579 1.92 0.03 33.55
CA ASP A 579 2.72 1.25 33.67
C ASP A 579 3.85 1.30 32.63
N ALA A 580 4.43 0.14 32.30
CA ALA A 580 5.53 0.06 31.33
C ALA A 580 5.10 0.36 29.89
N VAL A 581 3.84 0.11 29.54
CA VAL A 581 3.27 0.39 28.21
C VAL A 581 2.45 1.69 28.18
N GLY A 582 2.36 2.40 29.30
CA GLY A 582 1.61 3.65 29.40
C GLY A 582 0.10 3.46 29.20
N ALA A 583 -0.46 2.35 29.68
CA ALA A 583 -1.89 2.09 29.57
C ALA A 583 -2.73 3.19 30.25
N GLU A 584 -3.74 3.69 29.54
CA GLU A 584 -4.61 4.78 29.98
C GLU A 584 -5.91 4.26 30.61
N ALA A 585 -6.32 3.05 30.22
CA ALA A 585 -7.46 2.33 30.74
C ALA A 585 -7.17 0.82 30.75
N TYR A 586 -7.78 0.08 31.66
CA TYR A 586 -7.53 -1.35 31.78
C TYR A 586 -8.64 -2.13 32.49
N SER A 587 -8.64 -3.44 32.26
CA SER A 587 -9.32 -4.43 33.08
C SER A 587 -8.32 -5.46 33.63
N LEU A 588 -8.45 -5.78 34.91
CA LEU A 588 -7.70 -6.85 35.57
C LEU A 588 -8.65 -7.91 36.09
N ALA A 589 -8.38 -9.17 35.81
CA ALA A 589 -9.17 -10.29 36.30
C ALA A 589 -8.31 -11.31 37.04
N ARG A 590 -8.83 -11.84 38.15
CA ARG A 590 -8.14 -12.80 39.02
C ARG A 590 -9.10 -13.83 39.63
N PRO A 591 -8.62 -14.99 40.07
CA PRO A 591 -9.46 -16.00 40.72
C PRO A 591 -10.12 -15.46 41.99
N GLY A 592 -11.40 -15.77 42.18
CA GLY A 592 -12.22 -15.37 43.32
C GLY A 592 -12.06 -16.29 44.53
N GLU A 593 -10.98 -16.11 45.30
CA GLU A 593 -10.88 -16.68 46.65
C GLU A 593 -10.99 -15.58 47.73
N PRO A 594 -12.08 -15.55 48.52
CA PRO A 594 -12.20 -14.60 49.63
C PRO A 594 -11.12 -14.83 50.69
N GLY A 595 -10.09 -13.98 50.72
CA GLY A 595 -9.11 -13.90 51.81
C GLY A 595 -7.94 -14.90 51.78
N GLY A 596 -7.47 -15.31 50.59
CA GLY A 596 -6.17 -16.00 50.46
C GLY A 596 -4.99 -15.16 50.96
N GLU A 597 -3.85 -15.80 51.28
CA GLU A 597 -2.66 -15.11 51.85
C GLU A 597 -2.02 -14.07 50.88
N ASP A 598 -2.42 -14.03 49.60
CA ASP A 598 -1.96 -13.06 48.61
C ASP A 598 -3.03 -12.79 47.52
N PRO A 599 -3.64 -11.58 47.45
CA PRO A 599 -4.65 -11.28 46.43
C PRO A 599 -4.05 -11.23 45.01
N GLY A 600 -4.39 -12.21 44.15
CA GLY A 600 -3.96 -12.27 42.74
C GLY A 600 -3.07 -13.45 42.37
N ALA A 601 -2.78 -14.36 43.30
CA ALA A 601 -2.14 -15.64 43.00
C ALA A 601 -3.17 -16.70 42.56
N PRO A 602 -2.84 -17.60 41.62
CA PRO A 602 -1.53 -17.74 40.98
C PRO A 602 -1.34 -16.89 39.71
N ASN A 603 -2.38 -16.16 39.26
CA ASN A 603 -2.34 -15.35 38.04
C ASN A 603 -3.33 -14.17 38.10
N THR A 604 -2.95 -13.08 37.44
CA THR A 604 -3.80 -11.93 37.11
C THR A 604 -3.75 -11.70 35.61
N PHE A 605 -4.91 -11.71 34.96
CA PHE A 605 -5.06 -11.45 33.53
C PHE A 605 -5.34 -9.97 33.27
N VAL A 606 -4.94 -9.53 32.08
CA VAL A 606 -4.88 -8.12 31.71
C VAL A 606 -5.57 -7.93 30.36
N PHE A 607 -6.43 -6.92 30.32
CA PHE A 607 -6.73 -6.16 29.11
C PHE A 607 -6.40 -4.69 29.36
N ALA A 608 -5.87 -3.99 28.37
CA ALA A 608 -5.65 -2.56 28.48
C ALA A 608 -5.72 -1.84 27.14
N TYR A 609 -5.83 -0.52 27.25
CA TYR A 609 -5.95 0.41 26.14
C TYR A 609 -4.99 1.59 26.34
N ALA A 610 -4.41 2.07 25.24
CA ALA A 610 -3.70 3.35 25.17
C ALA A 610 -4.05 4.06 23.85
N GLY A 611 -4.60 5.27 23.93
CA GLY A 611 -5.19 6.00 22.81
C GLY A 611 -4.25 6.69 21.84
N GLY A 612 -2.95 6.45 21.99
CA GLY A 612 -1.93 6.93 21.05
C GLY A 612 -1.86 8.46 21.00
N ALA A 613 -1.03 9.06 21.86
CA ALA A 613 -0.24 10.18 21.38
C ALA A 613 0.74 9.61 20.33
N ALA A 614 0.46 9.92 19.05
CA ALA A 614 1.19 9.54 17.84
C ALA A 614 1.09 8.05 17.42
N ALA A 615 0.66 7.85 16.16
CA ALA A 615 1.15 6.75 15.33
C ALA A 615 2.70 6.69 15.44
N PRO A 616 3.35 5.54 15.23
CA PRO A 616 4.79 5.54 15.01
C PRO A 616 5.06 6.60 13.94
N ALA A 617 5.87 7.60 14.30
CA ALA A 617 6.16 8.69 13.41
C ALA A 617 7.31 8.20 12.56
N CYS A 618 7.02 7.80 11.32
CA CYS A 618 8.06 7.51 10.37
C CYS A 618 9.07 8.66 10.38
N GLY A 619 10.34 8.35 10.64
CA GLY A 619 11.38 9.35 10.73
C GLY A 619 11.55 9.98 12.12
N ASP A 620 11.34 9.23 13.19
CA ASP A 620 11.63 9.69 14.55
C ASP A 620 13.03 9.28 15.05
N GLY A 621 13.75 8.49 14.25
CA GLY A 621 15.09 8.02 14.50
C GLY A 621 15.13 6.67 15.22
N ALA A 622 14.00 5.97 15.33
CA ALA A 622 13.89 4.63 15.86
C ALA A 622 13.02 3.76 14.95
N LEU A 623 13.57 2.64 14.47
CA LEU A 623 12.81 1.63 13.74
C LEU A 623 11.75 0.99 14.66
N ASP A 624 10.52 1.49 14.57
CA ASP A 624 9.38 1.04 15.34
C ASP A 624 8.67 -0.14 14.66
N PRO A 625 8.01 -1.04 15.41
CA PRO A 625 7.44 -2.23 14.79
C PRO A 625 6.20 -1.84 13.95
N GLY A 626 6.23 -2.20 12.66
CA GLY A 626 5.29 -1.73 11.62
C GLY A 626 6.00 -0.95 10.51
N GLU A 627 7.20 -0.46 10.81
CA GLU A 627 8.10 0.18 9.86
C GLU A 627 9.07 -0.86 9.26
N ALA A 628 9.22 -0.85 7.95
CA ALA A 628 10.26 -1.60 7.25
C ALA A 628 11.62 -0.86 7.28
N CYS A 629 11.62 0.45 7.55
CA CYS A 629 12.79 1.30 7.70
C CYS A 629 12.43 2.56 8.54
N ASP A 630 13.42 3.26 9.14
CA ASP A 630 13.29 4.62 9.72
C ASP A 630 14.61 5.39 9.49
N ASP A 631 14.56 6.55 8.84
CA ASP A 631 15.72 7.38 8.48
C ASP A 631 15.84 8.67 9.32
N GLY A 632 15.00 8.81 10.35
CA GLY A 632 14.98 9.96 11.22
C GLY A 632 14.34 11.23 10.65
N ASN A 633 13.62 11.16 9.51
CA ASN A 633 12.75 12.25 9.05
C ASN A 633 11.58 11.80 8.12
N LEU A 634 10.70 12.73 7.71
CA LEU A 634 9.50 12.46 6.88
C LEU A 634 9.70 12.86 5.41
N THR A 635 10.94 13.03 4.95
CA THR A 635 11.19 13.37 3.55
C THR A 635 10.96 12.10 2.72
N GLU A 636 10.21 12.24 1.62
CA GLU A 636 9.88 11.07 0.81
C GLU A 636 11.13 10.62 0.06
N GLY A 637 11.59 9.38 0.30
CA GLY A 637 12.59 8.73 -0.52
C GLY A 637 14.05 9.01 -0.16
N ASP A 638 14.35 9.62 1.00
CA ASP A 638 15.72 9.89 1.47
C ASP A 638 16.25 8.86 2.48
N GLY A 639 15.80 7.61 2.32
CA GLY A 639 16.15 6.44 3.13
C GLY A 639 14.96 5.58 3.48
N CYS A 640 13.78 6.20 3.56
CA CYS A 640 12.48 5.58 3.69
C CYS A 640 11.43 6.26 2.82
N THR A 641 10.35 5.54 2.51
CA THR A 641 9.11 6.21 2.10
C THR A 641 8.48 6.92 3.30
N ALA A 642 7.64 7.93 3.08
CA ALA A 642 6.94 8.60 4.21
C ALA A 642 5.93 7.68 4.92
N ALA A 643 5.70 6.48 4.37
CA ALA A 643 4.91 5.39 4.96
C ALA A 643 5.79 4.33 5.65
N CYS A 644 7.10 4.56 5.78
CA CYS A 644 8.07 3.66 6.42
C CYS A 644 8.15 2.27 5.77
N LEU A 645 8.11 2.26 4.43
CA LEU A 645 8.40 1.08 3.64
C LEU A 645 9.85 1.13 3.16
N SER A 646 10.52 -0.02 3.16
CA SER A 646 11.83 -0.16 2.52
C SER A 646 11.66 0.08 1.03
N CYS A 647 12.30 1.12 0.53
CA CYS A 647 12.45 1.35 -0.89
C CYS A 647 13.65 0.56 -1.44
N ALA A 648 13.72 0.42 -2.76
CA ALA A 648 14.95 -0.06 -3.39
C ALA A 648 16.02 1.04 -3.25
N ASP A 649 17.23 0.62 -2.89
CA ASP A 649 18.44 1.45 -2.74
C ASP A 649 19.57 0.59 -3.30
N ALA A 650 19.79 0.68 -4.61
CA ALA A 650 20.63 -0.25 -5.35
C ALA A 650 22.13 -0.05 -5.08
N ASP A 651 22.53 1.15 -4.68
CA ASP A 651 23.93 1.49 -4.39
C ASP A 651 24.26 1.57 -2.87
N ALA A 652 23.24 1.43 -2.03
CA ALA A 652 23.28 1.37 -0.57
C ALA A 652 23.79 2.66 0.10
N ASP A 653 23.47 3.82 -0.47
CA ASP A 653 23.86 5.12 0.02
C ASP A 653 22.85 5.75 1.00
N GLY A 654 21.65 5.18 1.09
CA GLY A 654 20.56 5.63 1.94
C GLY A 654 19.57 6.55 1.24
N ALA A 655 19.56 6.68 -0.09
CA ALA A 655 18.49 7.27 -0.88
C ALA A 655 17.72 6.17 -1.63
N CYS A 656 16.43 6.38 -1.83
CA CYS A 656 15.58 5.43 -2.55
C CYS A 656 15.72 5.61 -4.07
N ASP A 657 15.86 4.54 -4.86
CA ASP A 657 16.06 4.57 -6.32
C ASP A 657 15.11 5.52 -7.10
N GLU A 658 13.86 5.67 -6.64
CA GLU A 658 12.87 6.56 -7.28
C GLU A 658 13.09 8.06 -7.00
N ALA A 659 13.83 8.37 -5.93
CA ALA A 659 14.17 9.71 -5.46
C ALA A 659 15.69 9.99 -5.46
N ASP A 660 16.50 8.97 -5.74
CA ASP A 660 17.94 9.04 -5.87
C ASP A 660 18.31 9.61 -7.23
N ASN A 661 19.03 10.73 -7.22
CA ASN A 661 19.53 11.34 -8.44
C ASN A 661 20.77 10.63 -9.02
N CYS A 662 21.19 9.52 -8.41
CA CYS A 662 22.28 8.62 -8.80
C CYS A 662 22.04 7.14 -8.43
N PRO A 663 20.99 6.46 -8.95
CA PRO A 663 20.53 5.13 -8.47
C PRO A 663 21.56 3.99 -8.52
N ASP A 664 22.70 4.18 -9.18
CA ASP A 664 23.75 3.17 -9.32
C ASP A 664 25.07 3.57 -8.61
N ASP A 665 25.20 4.79 -8.08
CA ASP A 665 26.46 5.40 -7.62
C ASP A 665 26.30 6.24 -6.32
N ALA A 666 26.70 5.66 -5.18
CA ALA A 666 26.41 6.19 -3.85
C ALA A 666 26.72 7.69 -3.62
N ASN A 667 25.68 8.47 -3.29
CA ASN A 667 25.72 9.92 -3.08
C ASN A 667 24.73 10.46 -2.00
N PRO A 668 24.93 10.12 -0.71
CA PRO A 668 23.90 10.25 0.34
C PRO A 668 23.36 11.66 0.63
N ALA A 669 23.99 12.71 0.09
CA ALA A 669 23.63 14.10 0.34
C ALA A 669 22.63 14.64 -0.70
N GLN A 670 22.44 13.95 -1.82
CA GLN A 670 21.49 14.30 -2.89
C GLN A 670 21.56 15.80 -3.29
N GLU A 671 22.75 16.43 -3.18
CA GLU A 671 22.92 17.87 -3.45
C GLU A 671 22.84 18.13 -4.98
N ASP A 672 21.79 18.85 -5.42
CA ASP A 672 21.53 19.23 -6.82
C ASP A 672 21.78 20.73 -7.05
N GLY A 673 22.57 21.06 -8.08
CA GLY A 673 22.73 22.41 -8.61
C GLY A 673 22.10 22.66 -9.99
N ASP A 674 21.80 21.61 -10.76
CA ASP A 674 21.30 21.66 -12.13
C ASP A 674 20.30 20.55 -12.53
N GLY A 675 19.83 19.72 -11.59
CA GLY A 675 18.83 18.69 -11.81
C GLY A 675 19.33 17.32 -12.28
N ASP A 676 20.65 17.11 -12.38
CA ASP A 676 21.32 15.81 -12.50
C ASP A 676 22.25 15.63 -11.27
N GLY A 677 22.36 14.44 -10.68
CA GLY A 677 23.13 14.21 -9.44
C GLY A 677 24.65 14.41 -9.57
N ASP A 678 25.25 15.23 -8.70
CA ASP A 678 26.69 15.62 -8.72
C ASP A 678 27.70 14.44 -8.62
N ALA A 679 27.27 13.23 -8.22
CA ALA A 679 28.14 12.05 -8.07
C ALA A 679 28.29 11.21 -9.37
N CYS A 680 27.23 11.12 -10.15
CA CYS A 680 27.21 10.49 -11.48
C CYS A 680 27.69 11.43 -12.58
N ASP A 681 27.88 12.70 -12.21
CA ASP A 681 28.16 13.76 -13.13
C ASP A 681 29.59 13.63 -13.70
N PRO A 682 29.75 13.51 -15.03
CA PRO A 682 31.04 13.21 -15.61
C PRO A 682 32.02 14.38 -15.43
N VAL A 683 33.11 14.14 -14.71
CA VAL A 683 34.21 15.09 -14.56
C VAL A 683 34.93 15.23 -15.90
N CYS A 684 34.78 16.40 -16.53
CA CYS A 684 35.43 16.71 -17.81
C CYS A 684 36.74 17.51 -17.63
N VAL A 685 37.87 16.93 -18.07
CA VAL A 685 39.20 17.54 -18.05
C VAL A 685 39.76 17.74 -19.46
N ALA A 686 40.25 18.95 -19.74
CA ALA A 686 40.87 19.31 -21.02
C ALA A 686 42.41 19.32 -20.93
N PHE A 687 43.06 18.30 -21.47
CA PHE A 687 44.52 18.18 -21.52
C PHE A 687 45.09 18.95 -22.71
N GLN A 688 45.83 20.01 -22.42
CA GLN A 688 46.46 20.88 -23.42
C GLN A 688 47.64 21.62 -22.80
N ARG A 689 48.76 21.75 -23.53
CA ARG A 689 49.94 22.46 -23.01
C ARG A 689 49.62 23.91 -22.62
N GLY A 690 49.70 24.20 -21.32
CA GLY A 690 49.37 25.50 -20.73
C GLY A 690 47.98 25.60 -20.11
N LEU A 691 47.18 24.53 -20.16
CA LEU A 691 45.91 24.39 -19.45
C LEU A 691 46.04 23.34 -18.33
N ALA A 692 46.01 22.06 -18.69
CA ALA A 692 46.15 20.93 -17.77
C ALA A 692 46.99 19.80 -18.39
N GLY A 693 47.75 19.11 -17.53
CA GLY A 693 48.61 17.98 -17.90
C GLY A 693 49.85 18.33 -18.71
N ASP A 694 50.82 17.42 -18.68
CA ASP A 694 51.99 17.46 -19.56
C ASP A 694 51.60 16.91 -20.94
N VAL A 695 51.68 17.76 -21.96
CA VAL A 695 51.45 17.38 -23.36
C VAL A 695 52.78 17.44 -24.10
N ALA A 696 53.11 16.39 -24.85
CA ALA A 696 54.30 16.28 -25.67
C ALA A 696 53.92 15.94 -27.11
N ASP A 697 54.58 16.57 -28.09
CA ASP A 697 54.40 16.24 -29.49
C ASP A 697 55.65 16.46 -30.34
N THR A 698 55.83 15.65 -31.37
CA THR A 698 56.97 15.80 -32.28
C THR A 698 56.68 15.12 -33.61
N SER A 699 57.60 15.25 -34.56
CA SER A 699 57.58 14.47 -35.78
C SER A 699 58.90 13.77 -36.03
N VAL A 700 58.83 12.49 -36.35
CA VAL A 700 59.99 11.70 -36.75
C VAL A 700 60.02 11.54 -38.26
N TRP A 701 61.19 11.70 -38.88
CA TRP A 701 61.30 11.80 -40.34
C TRP A 701 62.34 10.85 -40.95
N ALA A 702 61.89 9.99 -41.85
CA ALA A 702 62.74 8.99 -42.51
C ALA A 702 63.89 9.58 -43.34
N ALA A 703 63.75 10.81 -43.86
CA ALA A 703 64.82 11.44 -44.65
C ALA A 703 65.99 11.94 -43.77
N TYR A 704 65.71 12.24 -42.50
CA TYR A 704 66.71 12.72 -41.54
C TYR A 704 66.59 11.89 -40.24
N PRO A 705 67.15 10.66 -40.24
CA PRO A 705 66.79 9.69 -39.22
C PRO A 705 67.24 10.02 -37.79
N ASP A 706 68.14 10.98 -37.64
CA ASP A 706 68.73 11.45 -36.39
C ASP A 706 68.23 12.86 -35.99
N TYR A 707 67.24 13.40 -36.71
CA TYR A 707 66.68 14.73 -36.48
C TYR A 707 65.40 14.64 -35.64
N ASN A 708 65.27 15.55 -34.67
CA ASN A 708 64.12 15.70 -33.78
C ASN A 708 63.42 17.03 -34.08
N GLU A 709 62.08 17.03 -33.99
CA GLU A 709 61.23 18.19 -34.23
C GLU A 709 60.33 18.46 -33.03
N GLY A 710 60.83 18.28 -31.80
CA GLY A 710 60.06 18.56 -30.57
C GLY A 710 59.84 20.04 -30.29
N ASP A 711 60.72 20.92 -30.79
CA ASP A 711 60.69 22.36 -30.48
C ASP A 711 60.16 23.23 -31.65
N VAL A 712 59.38 22.66 -32.58
CA VAL A 712 58.89 23.39 -33.77
C VAL A 712 57.39 23.57 -33.73
N ALA A 713 56.88 24.70 -34.26
CA ALA A 713 55.45 25.07 -34.21
C ALA A 713 54.48 24.18 -35.04
N TYR A 714 54.99 23.11 -35.67
CA TYR A 714 54.23 22.25 -36.57
C TYR A 714 54.72 20.81 -36.54
N VAL A 715 53.78 19.86 -36.44
CA VAL A 715 54.03 18.42 -36.60
C VAL A 715 53.39 17.90 -37.87
N TYR A 716 53.93 16.82 -38.44
CA TYR A 716 53.60 16.32 -39.76
C TYR A 716 53.42 14.81 -39.79
N SER A 717 52.35 14.36 -40.44
CA SER A 717 52.07 12.96 -40.80
C SER A 717 52.13 12.76 -42.32
N GLY A 718 52.32 11.52 -42.76
CA GLY A 718 52.30 11.13 -44.18
C GLY A 718 53.66 11.27 -44.86
N LEU A 719 53.70 11.81 -46.09
CA LEU A 719 54.92 11.96 -46.89
C LEU A 719 55.41 13.41 -46.96
N SER A 720 56.65 13.63 -46.51
CA SER A 720 57.39 14.87 -46.73
C SER A 720 58.56 14.64 -47.68
N HIS A 721 58.53 15.29 -48.84
CA HIS A 721 59.57 15.18 -49.88
C HIS A 721 59.84 13.73 -50.34
N GLY A 722 58.81 12.88 -50.35
CA GLY A 722 58.90 11.47 -50.76
C GLY A 722 59.37 10.51 -49.65
N PHE A 723 59.54 11.00 -48.43
CA PHE A 723 59.92 10.20 -47.27
C PHE A 723 58.84 10.25 -46.19
N ALA A 724 58.62 9.13 -45.51
CA ALA A 724 57.62 9.00 -44.44
C ALA A 724 57.97 9.91 -43.25
N LYS A 725 56.93 10.53 -42.69
CA LYS A 725 56.96 11.35 -41.50
C LYS A 725 55.77 10.96 -40.62
N GLN A 726 56.01 10.77 -39.34
CA GLN A 726 55.00 10.33 -38.37
C GLN A 726 54.89 11.40 -37.29
N ALA A 727 53.65 11.84 -37.00
CA ALA A 727 53.38 12.77 -35.91
C ALA A 727 53.08 11.96 -34.65
N LEU A 728 53.72 12.35 -33.54
CA LEU A 728 53.56 11.71 -32.23
C LEU A 728 52.91 12.70 -31.28
N PHE A 729 51.95 12.25 -30.48
CA PHE A 729 51.33 13.03 -29.41
C PHE A 729 51.24 12.20 -28.14
N ARG A 730 51.48 12.80 -26.98
CA ARG A 730 51.24 12.18 -25.67
C ARG A 730 50.61 13.20 -24.73
N PHE A 731 49.55 12.77 -24.03
CA PHE A 731 48.87 13.53 -23.00
C PHE A 731 49.03 12.79 -21.67
N ALA A 732 49.54 13.48 -20.65
CA ALA A 732 49.67 12.92 -19.31
C ALA A 732 48.30 12.96 -18.60
N LEU A 733 47.78 11.79 -18.27
CA LEU A 733 46.43 11.60 -17.70
C LEU A 733 46.45 11.42 -16.18
N ASP A 734 47.52 11.85 -15.50
CA ASP A 734 47.73 11.59 -14.06
C ASP A 734 46.66 12.19 -13.14
N SER A 735 45.80 13.08 -13.66
CA SER A 735 44.66 13.65 -12.93
C SER A 735 43.41 12.78 -12.98
N ILE A 736 43.36 11.77 -13.84
CA ILE A 736 42.25 10.82 -13.91
C ILE A 736 42.57 9.67 -12.94
N PRO A 737 41.69 9.36 -11.97
CA PRO A 737 41.88 8.24 -11.06
C PRO A 737 42.01 6.91 -11.81
N LEU A 738 42.85 6.00 -11.30
CA LEU A 738 42.98 4.66 -11.87
C LEU A 738 41.68 3.89 -11.62
N GLY A 739 41.13 3.29 -12.68
CA GLY A 739 39.84 2.60 -12.64
C GLY A 739 38.61 3.47 -12.93
N ALA A 740 38.76 4.79 -13.15
CA ALA A 740 37.66 5.66 -13.56
C ALA A 740 37.01 5.19 -14.88
N THR A 741 35.68 5.31 -15.00
CA THR A 741 34.96 5.01 -16.24
C THR A 741 35.01 6.22 -17.16
N VAL A 742 35.69 6.09 -18.29
CA VAL A 742 35.82 7.13 -19.31
C VAL A 742 34.57 7.13 -20.20
N ARG A 743 33.71 8.14 -20.02
CA ARG A 743 32.48 8.33 -20.80
C ARG A 743 32.75 8.85 -22.21
N SER A 744 33.71 9.77 -22.34
CA SER A 744 34.17 10.24 -23.64
C SER A 744 35.62 10.71 -23.61
N ALA A 745 36.34 10.54 -24.72
CA ALA A 745 37.64 11.16 -24.93
C ALA A 745 37.81 11.64 -26.38
N SER A 746 37.97 12.95 -26.59
CA SER A 746 38.04 13.56 -27.92
C SER A 746 39.34 14.32 -28.14
N LEU A 747 40.16 13.87 -29.09
CA LEU A 747 41.37 14.56 -29.52
C LEU A 747 41.06 15.56 -30.62
N SER A 748 41.35 16.84 -30.37
CA SER A 748 41.28 17.93 -31.34
C SER A 748 42.68 18.38 -31.78
N THR A 749 42.93 18.37 -33.10
CA THR A 749 44.19 18.89 -33.69
C THR A 749 43.90 19.87 -34.83
N ALA A 750 44.57 21.03 -34.82
CA ALA A 750 44.38 22.05 -35.85
C ALA A 750 45.29 21.79 -37.06
N ALA A 751 44.70 21.46 -38.21
CA ALA A 751 45.41 21.25 -39.47
C ALA A 751 45.62 22.58 -40.22
N VAL A 752 46.88 22.85 -40.62
CA VAL A 752 47.25 24.01 -41.46
C VAL A 752 47.43 23.67 -42.92
N SER A 753 47.67 22.40 -43.24
CA SER A 753 47.60 21.91 -44.62
C SER A 753 47.25 20.44 -44.57
N SER A 754 46.13 20.06 -45.17
CA SER A 754 45.69 18.67 -45.35
C SER A 754 44.96 18.54 -46.69
N GLY A 755 44.90 17.34 -47.26
CA GLY A 755 43.83 16.96 -48.19
C GLY A 755 42.65 16.35 -47.44
N ALA A 756 41.70 15.75 -48.16
CA ALA A 756 40.54 15.02 -47.61
C ALA A 756 40.84 13.51 -47.41
N GLN A 757 42.08 13.16 -47.07
CA GLN A 757 42.50 11.77 -46.83
C GLN A 757 42.08 11.27 -45.46
N LEU A 758 42.07 9.94 -45.30
CA LEU A 758 41.95 9.28 -44.01
C LEU A 758 43.26 9.43 -43.22
N ILE A 759 43.14 9.81 -41.95
CA ILE A 759 44.25 9.86 -40.98
C ILE A 759 43.95 8.82 -39.91
N ARG A 760 44.90 7.95 -39.64
CA ARG A 760 44.77 6.81 -38.72
C ARG A 760 45.60 7.06 -37.46
N ALA A 761 44.98 6.92 -36.29
CA ALA A 761 45.66 6.93 -35.01
C ALA A 761 46.03 5.51 -34.59
N HIS A 762 47.27 5.34 -34.15
CA HIS A 762 47.81 4.09 -33.65
C HIS A 762 48.40 4.31 -32.26
N ARG A 763 48.20 3.38 -31.33
CA ARG A 763 48.85 3.46 -30.00
C ARG A 763 50.36 3.27 -30.10
N ILE A 764 51.10 4.03 -29.32
CA ILE A 764 52.56 3.90 -29.19
C ILE A 764 52.88 2.80 -28.18
N THR A 765 53.84 1.93 -28.50
CA THR A 765 54.18 0.74 -27.70
C THR A 765 55.46 0.87 -26.88
N ALA A 766 56.18 1.99 -27.00
CA ALA A 766 57.41 2.25 -26.24
C ALA A 766 57.48 3.72 -25.79
N PRO A 767 58.11 4.00 -24.63
CA PRO A 767 58.27 5.37 -24.15
C PRO A 767 59.17 6.19 -25.07
N TRP A 768 58.89 7.49 -25.16
CA TRP A 768 59.67 8.45 -25.92
C TRP A 768 59.71 9.81 -25.22
N ASP A 769 60.71 10.61 -25.60
CA ASP A 769 60.94 11.96 -25.07
C ASP A 769 60.87 12.97 -26.21
N GLU A 770 60.11 14.05 -26.00
CA GLU A 770 59.85 15.08 -27.02
C GLU A 770 61.13 15.69 -27.59
N ALA A 771 62.12 15.95 -26.74
CA ALA A 771 63.38 16.57 -27.13
C ALA A 771 64.37 15.60 -27.82
N THR A 772 64.10 14.29 -27.84
CA THR A 772 65.07 13.29 -28.28
C THR A 772 64.54 12.24 -29.25
N ALA A 773 63.23 12.14 -29.45
CA ALA A 773 62.64 11.20 -30.39
C ALA A 773 63.07 11.50 -31.84
N THR A 774 63.58 10.48 -32.52
CA THR A 774 64.04 10.53 -33.91
C THR A 774 63.49 9.31 -34.66
N TRP A 775 63.59 9.30 -36.00
CA TRP A 775 63.18 8.14 -36.79
C TRP A 775 63.92 6.85 -36.36
N ARG A 776 65.22 6.93 -36.07
CA ARG A 776 66.00 5.77 -35.60
C ARG A 776 65.51 5.21 -34.28
N SER A 777 65.07 6.08 -33.36
CA SER A 777 64.67 5.65 -32.03
C SER A 777 63.22 5.17 -31.98
N PHE A 778 62.37 5.57 -32.94
CA PHE A 778 60.93 5.42 -32.81
C PHE A 778 60.20 4.68 -33.94
N ALA A 779 60.66 4.72 -35.21
CA ALA A 779 59.80 4.47 -36.38
C ALA A 779 59.05 3.12 -36.47
N GLY A 780 59.31 2.16 -35.59
CA GLY A 780 58.58 0.89 -35.47
C GLY A 780 57.93 0.65 -34.10
N SER A 781 57.80 1.67 -33.26
CA SER A 781 57.34 1.58 -31.87
C SER A 781 55.87 1.93 -31.70
N TYR A 782 55.01 1.41 -32.58
CA TYR A 782 53.56 1.56 -32.52
C TYR A 782 52.87 0.26 -32.91
N ALA A 783 51.63 0.09 -32.47
CA ALA A 783 50.83 -1.09 -32.74
C ALA A 783 50.12 -0.94 -34.11
N PRO A 784 49.98 -2.02 -34.90
CA PRO A 784 49.34 -1.94 -36.22
C PRO A 784 47.83 -1.69 -36.16
N GLU A 785 47.18 -1.94 -35.02
CA GLU A 785 45.76 -1.72 -34.81
C GLU A 785 45.43 -0.22 -34.94
N ILE A 786 44.27 0.07 -35.54
CA ILE A 786 43.77 1.45 -35.70
C ILE A 786 42.87 1.74 -34.50
N GLU A 787 43.28 2.69 -33.68
CA GLU A 787 42.56 3.09 -32.47
C GLU A 787 41.43 4.08 -32.79
N ALA A 788 41.68 4.96 -33.77
CA ALA A 788 40.71 5.93 -34.23
C ALA A 788 41.04 6.41 -35.64
N THR A 789 40.06 7.01 -36.31
CA THR A 789 40.27 7.65 -37.60
C THR A 789 39.63 9.02 -37.65
N THR A 790 40.18 9.89 -38.50
CA THR A 790 39.51 11.13 -38.90
C THR A 790 39.79 11.42 -40.36
N THR A 791 39.04 12.35 -40.93
CA THR A 791 39.31 12.87 -42.27
C THR A 791 40.09 14.17 -42.17
N GLY A 792 41.12 14.30 -42.98
CA GLY A 792 41.90 15.52 -43.07
C GLY A 792 41.05 16.70 -43.55
N ILE A 793 41.19 17.85 -42.89
CA ILE A 793 40.45 19.07 -43.25
C ILE A 793 41.46 20.17 -43.61
N PRO A 794 41.39 20.78 -44.81
CA PRO A 794 42.22 21.92 -45.16
C PRO A 794 41.81 23.13 -44.31
N TYR A 795 42.69 23.60 -43.42
CA TYR A 795 42.46 24.76 -42.54
C TYR A 795 41.24 24.59 -41.62
N GLY A 796 41.31 23.63 -40.71
CA GLY A 796 40.28 23.36 -39.72
C GLY A 796 40.80 22.54 -38.55
N THR A 797 39.92 22.23 -37.60
CA THR A 797 40.22 21.29 -36.51
C THR A 797 39.69 19.92 -36.89
N SER A 798 40.56 18.91 -36.89
CA SER A 798 40.17 17.51 -37.01
C SER A 798 40.01 16.92 -35.61
N THR A 799 38.93 16.17 -35.42
CA THR A 799 38.61 15.48 -34.17
C THR A 799 38.71 13.97 -34.35
N MET A 800 39.16 13.26 -33.31
CA MET A 800 39.18 11.80 -33.23
C MET A 800 38.61 11.38 -31.88
N ASP A 801 37.69 10.43 -31.91
CA ASP A 801 37.21 9.75 -30.70
C ASP A 801 38.25 8.72 -30.25
N LEU A 802 38.77 8.88 -29.04
CA LEU A 802 39.77 8.02 -28.41
C LEU A 802 39.22 7.36 -27.14
N THR A 803 37.90 7.36 -26.92
CA THR A 803 37.26 6.89 -25.68
C THR A 803 37.77 5.52 -25.26
N ALA A 804 37.72 4.52 -26.15
CA ALA A 804 38.20 3.16 -25.86
C ALA A 804 39.71 3.08 -25.55
N LEU A 805 40.55 3.85 -26.26
CA LEU A 805 42.00 3.86 -26.03
C LEU A 805 42.34 4.51 -24.69
N VAL A 806 41.65 5.59 -24.33
CA VAL A 806 41.84 6.29 -23.06
C VAL A 806 41.35 5.43 -21.89
N GLN A 807 40.21 4.73 -22.02
CA GLN A 807 39.78 3.72 -21.04
C GLN A 807 40.87 2.67 -20.81
N ALA A 808 41.42 2.09 -21.89
CA ALA A 808 42.47 1.07 -21.79
C ALA A 808 43.77 1.60 -21.12
N TRP A 809 44.05 2.90 -21.19
CA TRP A 809 45.15 3.52 -20.45
C TRP A 809 44.82 3.73 -18.96
N VAL A 810 43.59 4.16 -18.65
CA VAL A 810 43.11 4.37 -17.28
C VAL A 810 43.04 3.05 -16.50
N ASP A 811 42.58 1.97 -17.15
CA ASP A 811 42.52 0.62 -16.58
C ASP A 811 43.91 -0.02 -16.40
N GLY A 812 44.95 0.57 -17.01
CA GLY A 812 46.29 -0.01 -17.05
C GLY A 812 46.42 -1.23 -17.96
N ALA A 813 45.41 -1.54 -18.78
CA ALA A 813 45.48 -2.59 -19.80
C ALA A 813 46.63 -2.32 -20.80
N HIS A 814 46.89 -1.05 -21.09
CA HIS A 814 48.02 -0.58 -21.89
C HIS A 814 48.75 0.59 -21.21
N PRO A 815 50.10 0.65 -21.24
CA PRO A 815 50.81 1.83 -20.78
C PRO A 815 50.56 3.03 -21.71
N ASN A 816 50.26 4.20 -21.15
CA ASN A 816 50.12 5.44 -21.91
C ASN A 816 51.49 5.94 -22.41
N HIS A 817 51.80 5.63 -23.67
CA HIS A 817 52.93 6.21 -24.40
C HIS A 817 52.49 7.18 -25.49
N GLY A 818 51.20 7.52 -25.54
CA GLY A 818 50.60 8.40 -26.54
C GLY A 818 50.21 7.68 -27.84
N LEU A 819 49.97 8.48 -28.87
CA LEU A 819 49.48 8.05 -30.18
C LEU A 819 50.38 8.55 -31.32
N LEU A 820 50.39 7.78 -32.39
CA LEU A 820 51.02 8.10 -33.66
C LEU A 820 49.92 8.33 -34.71
N LEU A 821 50.07 9.39 -35.51
CA LEU A 821 49.23 9.62 -36.68
C LEU A 821 49.94 9.19 -37.98
N GLU A 822 49.29 8.29 -38.72
CA GLU A 822 49.74 7.76 -40.02
C GLU A 822 48.72 8.09 -41.13
N GLU A 823 49.21 8.20 -42.36
CA GLU A 823 48.41 8.42 -43.56
C GLU A 823 48.96 7.62 -44.75
N ASP A 824 48.12 7.40 -45.77
CA ASP A 824 48.48 6.66 -46.97
C ASP A 824 49.58 7.32 -47.81
N ALA A 825 50.25 6.50 -48.63
CA ALA A 825 51.30 6.92 -49.52
C ALA A 825 50.81 7.96 -50.56
N GLY A 826 51.12 9.23 -50.31
CA GLY A 826 50.79 10.37 -51.18
C GLY A 826 50.09 11.51 -50.44
N ALA A 827 49.60 11.23 -49.24
CA ALA A 827 48.99 12.22 -48.37
C ALA A 827 50.02 12.89 -47.44
N ARG A 828 49.65 14.05 -46.92
CA ARG A 828 50.42 14.80 -45.92
C ARG A 828 49.50 15.73 -45.16
N THR A 829 49.54 15.65 -43.84
CA THR A 829 48.95 16.67 -42.98
C THR A 829 50.03 17.40 -42.19
N ALA A 830 49.82 18.69 -42.00
CA ALA A 830 50.58 19.51 -41.08
C ALA A 830 49.62 19.99 -39.98
N PHE A 831 49.91 19.62 -38.74
CA PHE A 831 49.17 20.05 -37.56
C PHE A 831 49.96 21.12 -36.81
N ARG A 832 49.25 21.95 -36.04
CA ARG A 832 49.86 22.82 -35.05
C ARG A 832 50.39 21.98 -33.89
N SER A 833 51.60 22.26 -33.45
CA SER A 833 52.23 21.62 -32.29
C SER A 833 51.88 22.35 -30.99
N SER A 834 52.32 21.81 -29.86
CA SER A 834 52.23 22.47 -28.55
C SER A 834 53.10 23.74 -28.43
N GLU A 835 54.10 23.95 -29.29
CA GLU A 835 54.93 25.17 -29.36
C GLU A 835 54.21 26.30 -30.11
N HIS A 836 53.06 26.03 -30.72
CA HIS A 836 52.35 27.05 -31.49
C HIS A 836 51.95 28.24 -30.60
N HIS A 837 52.13 29.45 -31.12
CA HIS A 837 51.91 30.69 -30.37
C HIS A 837 50.42 30.98 -30.04
N VAL A 838 49.48 30.38 -30.78
CA VAL A 838 48.03 30.46 -30.50
C VAL A 838 47.60 29.23 -29.72
N ALA A 839 47.30 29.40 -28.44
CA ALA A 839 46.97 28.31 -27.51
C ALA A 839 45.75 27.49 -27.95
N SER A 840 44.67 28.14 -28.41
CA SER A 840 43.45 27.46 -28.87
C SER A 840 43.62 26.61 -30.13
N GLN A 841 44.78 26.69 -30.79
CA GLN A 841 45.09 25.86 -31.95
C GLN A 841 46.07 24.73 -31.62
N ARG A 842 46.52 24.60 -30.37
CA ARG A 842 47.39 23.49 -29.94
C ARG A 842 46.57 22.20 -29.83
N PRO A 843 47.20 21.01 -29.89
CA PRO A 843 46.53 19.75 -29.60
C PRO A 843 45.81 19.80 -28.26
N ARG A 844 44.57 19.30 -28.21
CA ARG A 844 43.73 19.25 -27.01
C ARG A 844 43.05 17.88 -26.94
N LEU A 845 43.11 17.23 -25.79
CA LEU A 845 42.35 16.02 -25.50
C LEU A 845 41.33 16.35 -24.40
N ASP A 846 40.05 16.29 -24.72
CA ASP A 846 38.96 16.46 -23.76
C ASP A 846 38.51 15.08 -23.29
N VAL A 847 38.56 14.82 -21.98
CA VAL A 847 38.17 13.54 -21.38
C VAL A 847 37.11 13.78 -20.32
N CYS A 848 35.95 13.13 -20.43
CA CYS A 848 34.92 13.13 -19.42
C CYS A 848 34.83 11.73 -18.80
N TYR A 849 34.89 11.64 -17.47
CA TYR A 849 34.92 10.37 -16.74
C TYR A 849 34.11 10.44 -15.45
N THR A 850 33.58 9.32 -14.99
CA THR A 850 33.03 9.19 -13.64
C THR A 850 34.11 8.61 -12.71
N PRO A 851 34.39 9.25 -11.56
CA PRO A 851 35.34 8.72 -10.58
C PRO A 851 34.74 7.50 -9.85
N HIS A 852 35.53 6.45 -9.64
CA HIS A 852 35.25 5.37 -8.67
C HIS A 852 35.99 5.60 -7.36
#